data_AF-A0A0G3XEP7-F1
#
_entry.id   AF-A0A0G3XEP7-F1
#
_cell.length_a   1.000
_cell.length_b   1.000
_cell.length_c   1.000
_cell.angle_alpha   90.00
_cell.angle_beta   90.00
_cell.angle_gamma   90.00
#
_symmetry.space_group_name_H-M   'P 1'
#
loop_
_entity.id
_entity.type
_entity.pdbx_description
1 polymer ?
#
loop_
_entity_poly.entity_id
_entity_poly.type
_entity_poly.pdbx_seq_one_letter_code
_entity_poly.pdbx_strand_id
1 'polypeptide(L)'
;MRPSNTVEAKRLAKTDTVIERAIGKSRSNRVELRFQLLEAAASRFGGFDLAEYHSRFGVRTRKSAARLVADARAIAQSIDESGIHPALALSALAREALDESDRRSSGAYHTDFRLALHLARSVEDRLVPDMRVVDPACGAGILLAAVSLTACGSDRILANEWLRNCVFAADLSPLALRGTLLSLAVLTDDLDALSQMRAKWRVQDSLLAPTKEWKALAPEGFDLVVANPPWEKVKLSRHEYIKASGESRTYGSSYKMDTLRGYEDAKMEKAATAARLVEKFPALAHGEPDLYVAFAELLLQLTRPDGSGALLVPAGLIRSLNTKYLRQELISSTKELAFTVMENRARHFAIDTRFKFLLVDYVKSSKTDKGSKAIGISHATSDDERVNVAKQVKLNVDELQKLRPDLTLPEVRTTAEWKLFKKMQANGVSPEYENSPWQTDFCREVDMTHGRPHFRSTPEPKCLPLIEGRMVQPHRLGCKSYVSGEGRSAVWRNLAPGTSAIRPQFWMPLRTLSAEALKRSKMPRVGFCDITGQTNERSMMAAMIPDGVVCGNKVPTVTFPNDPTQERALLWLSIVNSLPFDWLLRRVVTTTVNYFVLLSVWLPDIEPDSLPGRRLVEISRKLAELDKRGRVSFDVCWQITELRAEADVLVATAYGCTEADLRLMLRDFPLLDRGQPSLPGEERSTVTSDLLLSTWARRKRRQSENAERVSAAMQLGAIAYLSSEFAGTISEVREAAYG
;
A
#
# COMPACT_ATOMS: atom_id res chain seq x y z
N MET A 1 15.15 20.95 9.64
CA MET A 1 13.97 20.09 9.40
C MET A 1 13.13 20.71 8.29
N ARG A 2 12.78 19.97 7.23
CA ARG A 2 11.59 20.36 6.45
C ARG A 2 10.38 20.09 7.35
N PRO A 3 9.43 21.02 7.49
CA PRO A 3 8.21 20.77 8.25
C PRO A 3 7.52 19.51 7.73
N SER A 4 7.02 18.66 8.62
CA SER A 4 6.13 17.56 8.23
C SER A 4 4.91 18.17 7.53
N ASN A 5 4.59 17.68 6.33
CA ASN A 5 3.45 18.16 5.55
C ASN A 5 2.11 17.52 5.96
N THR A 6 2.04 16.83 7.11
CA THR A 6 0.79 16.26 7.64
C THR A 6 -0.18 17.36 8.09
N VAL A 7 -1.48 17.08 8.05
CA VAL A 7 -2.52 18.05 8.48
C VAL A 7 -2.35 18.38 9.95
N GLU A 8 -2.15 17.37 10.81
CA GLU A 8 -1.88 17.54 12.23
C GLU A 8 -0.67 18.45 12.50
N ALA A 9 0.46 18.21 11.81
CA ALA A 9 1.66 19.04 11.99
C ALA A 9 1.43 20.50 11.56
N LYS A 10 0.64 20.73 10.50
CA LYS A 10 0.28 22.09 10.08
C LYS A 10 -0.60 22.79 11.12
N ARG A 11 -1.60 22.11 11.67
CA ARG A 11 -2.49 22.65 12.72
C ARG A 11 -1.73 22.97 14.01
N LEU A 12 -0.73 22.17 14.35
CA LEU A 12 0.06 22.33 15.58
C LEU A 12 1.33 23.17 15.43
N ALA A 13 1.68 23.62 14.21
CA ALA A 13 2.91 24.38 13.95
C ALA A 13 2.98 25.70 14.74
N LYS A 14 1.84 26.39 14.89
CA LYS A 14 1.73 27.60 15.71
C LYS A 14 2.02 27.28 17.18
N THR A 15 1.41 26.23 17.71
CA THR A 15 1.60 25.79 19.09
C THR A 15 3.04 25.39 19.37
N ASP A 16 3.66 24.63 18.46
CA ASP A 16 5.07 24.26 18.56
C ASP A 16 5.98 25.50 18.62
N THR A 17 5.71 26.50 17.79
CA THR A 17 6.44 27.78 17.82
C THR A 17 6.29 28.52 19.15
N VAL A 18 5.09 28.50 19.75
CA VAL A 18 4.83 29.11 21.07
C VAL A 18 5.63 28.38 22.16
N ILE A 19 5.63 27.05 22.14
CA ILE A 19 6.42 26.22 23.07
C ILE A 19 7.91 26.53 22.93
N GLU A 20 8.42 26.55 21.71
CA GLU A 20 9.84 26.83 21.42
C GLU A 20 10.27 28.21 21.91
N ARG A 21 9.41 29.23 21.76
CA ARG A 21 9.64 30.56 22.30
C ARG A 21 9.70 30.56 23.83
N ALA A 22 8.85 29.78 24.50
CA ALA A 22 8.83 29.67 25.96
C ALA A 22 10.03 28.90 26.55
N ILE A 23 10.62 27.98 25.77
CA ILE A 23 11.87 27.29 26.13
C ILE A 23 13.08 28.23 25.98
N GLY A 24 13.12 29.06 24.94
CA GLY A 24 14.22 29.99 24.68
C GLY A 24 15.50 29.31 24.16
N LYS A 25 16.66 29.99 24.29
CA LYS A 25 17.95 29.54 23.70
C LYS A 25 18.68 28.45 24.50
N SER A 26 18.13 27.96 25.62
CA SER A 26 18.80 26.96 26.46
C SER A 26 18.89 25.61 25.74
N ARG A 27 20.12 25.15 25.46
CA ARG A 27 20.36 23.81 24.89
C ARG A 27 20.31 22.70 25.95
N SER A 28 20.73 22.99 27.18
CA SER A 28 20.59 22.06 28.30
C SER A 28 19.13 22.04 28.78
N ASN A 29 18.58 20.83 29.00
CA ASN A 29 17.22 20.59 29.51
C ASN A 29 16.04 20.94 28.58
N ARG A 30 16.27 21.08 27.27
CA ARG A 30 15.22 21.40 26.28
C ARG A 30 14.02 20.43 26.32
N VAL A 31 14.29 19.12 26.33
CA VAL A 31 13.24 18.09 26.40
C VAL A 31 12.44 18.20 27.70
N GLU A 32 13.13 18.33 28.84
CA GLU A 32 12.49 18.44 30.15
C GLU A 32 11.59 19.69 30.25
N LEU A 33 12.09 20.85 29.80
CA LEU A 33 11.30 22.09 29.80
C LEU A 33 10.10 22.01 28.87
N ARG A 34 10.24 21.33 27.72
CA ARG A 34 9.12 21.07 26.82
C ARG A 34 8.02 20.27 27.53
N PHE A 35 8.38 19.16 28.17
CA PHE A 35 7.42 18.35 28.92
C PHE A 35 6.75 19.15 30.06
N GLN A 36 7.52 19.91 30.86
CA GLN A 36 6.95 20.74 31.94
C GLN A 36 5.98 21.82 31.44
N LEU A 37 6.20 22.37 30.24
CA LEU A 37 5.27 23.30 29.60
C LEU A 37 4.00 22.60 29.09
N LEU A 38 4.13 21.37 28.56
CA LEU A 38 2.99 20.56 28.13
C LEU A 38 2.16 20.06 29.32
N GLU A 39 2.81 19.67 30.42
CA GLU A 39 2.18 19.31 31.70
C GLU A 39 1.45 20.52 32.30
N ALA A 40 2.06 21.70 32.22
CA ALA A 40 1.40 22.94 32.62
C ALA A 40 0.18 23.24 31.72
N ALA A 41 0.26 23.01 30.41
CA ALA A 41 -0.91 23.13 29.53
C ALA A 41 -2.00 22.09 29.89
N ALA A 42 -1.62 20.85 30.15
CA ALA A 42 -2.54 19.80 30.62
C ALA A 42 -3.24 20.19 31.92
N SER A 43 -2.52 20.77 32.89
CA SER A 43 -3.10 21.24 34.16
C SER A 43 -4.18 22.30 33.97
N ARG A 44 -4.03 23.16 32.95
CA ARG A 44 -5.04 24.18 32.61
C ARG A 44 -6.32 23.57 32.05
N PHE A 45 -6.22 22.50 31.26
CA PHE A 45 -7.39 21.83 30.70
C PHE A 45 -8.06 20.88 31.70
N GLY A 46 -7.25 20.08 32.41
CA GLY A 46 -7.74 19.13 33.42
C GLY A 46 -8.28 19.83 34.67
N GLY A 47 -7.65 20.93 35.10
CA GLY A 47 -8.03 21.69 36.28
C GLY A 47 -7.32 21.26 37.57
N PHE A 48 -6.26 20.46 37.47
CA PHE A 48 -5.46 20.01 38.62
C PHE A 48 -4.31 20.96 38.97
N ASP A 49 -3.80 20.87 40.20
CA ASP A 49 -2.61 21.62 40.61
C ASP A 49 -1.32 21.02 40.01
N LEU A 50 -0.55 21.86 39.31
CA LEU A 50 0.67 21.44 38.62
C LEU A 50 1.80 21.05 39.59
N ALA A 51 1.93 21.72 40.73
CA ALA A 51 3.00 21.44 41.68
C ALA A 51 2.75 20.08 42.36
N GLU A 52 1.49 19.81 42.72
CA GLU A 52 1.06 18.53 43.25
C GLU A 52 1.24 17.41 42.21
N TYR A 53 0.83 17.63 40.96
CA TYR A 53 1.07 16.70 39.85
C TYR A 53 2.57 16.35 39.71
N HIS A 54 3.44 17.37 39.66
CA HIS A 54 4.88 17.14 39.55
C HIS A 54 5.46 16.39 40.75
N SER A 55 5.02 16.72 41.96
CA SER A 55 5.44 16.03 43.17
C SER A 55 5.05 14.54 43.12
N ARG A 56 3.79 14.27 42.77
CA ARG A 56 3.21 12.93 42.74
C ARG A 56 3.85 12.01 41.71
N PHE A 57 4.21 12.55 40.54
CA PHE A 57 4.85 11.80 39.46
C PHE A 57 6.38 11.95 39.41
N GLY A 58 7.00 12.51 40.46
CA GLY A 58 8.45 12.58 40.62
C GLY A 58 9.16 13.50 39.61
N VAL A 59 8.47 14.51 39.09
CA VAL A 59 9.01 15.48 38.12
C VAL A 59 9.85 16.54 38.84
N ARG A 60 11.12 16.66 38.47
CA ARG A 60 12.02 17.69 39.01
C ARG A 60 11.77 19.03 38.30
N THR A 61 10.96 19.89 38.91
CA THR A 61 10.62 21.23 38.39
C THR A 61 11.86 22.08 38.11
N ARG A 62 11.95 22.64 36.91
CA ARG A 62 13.06 23.54 36.50
C ARG A 62 12.70 25.01 36.63
N LYS A 63 11.41 25.33 36.48
CA LYS A 63 10.81 26.64 36.75
C LYS A 63 9.74 26.47 37.83
N SER A 64 9.37 27.55 38.51
CA SER A 64 8.24 27.49 39.46
C SER A 64 6.94 27.13 38.72
N ALA A 65 6.05 26.36 39.38
CA ALA A 65 4.77 25.95 38.80
C ALA A 65 3.95 27.16 38.32
N ALA A 66 3.91 28.25 39.11
CA ALA A 66 3.25 29.50 38.74
C ALA A 66 3.78 30.08 37.41
N ARG A 67 5.11 30.02 37.19
CA ARG A 67 5.70 30.50 35.93
C ARG A 67 5.35 29.60 34.75
N LEU A 68 5.39 28.28 34.94
CA LEU A 68 5.03 27.31 33.89
C LEU A 68 3.56 27.46 33.48
N VAL A 69 2.64 27.60 34.45
CA VAL A 69 1.21 27.80 34.20
C VAL A 69 0.95 29.13 33.47
N ALA A 70 1.71 30.19 33.80
CA ALA A 70 1.63 31.47 33.09
C ALA A 70 2.10 31.33 31.63
N ASP A 71 3.26 30.69 31.41
CA ASP A 71 3.79 30.44 30.05
C ASP A 71 2.84 29.52 29.24
N ALA A 72 2.16 28.58 29.90
CA ALA A 72 1.22 27.64 29.28
C ALA A 72 -0.10 28.27 28.81
N ARG A 73 -0.44 29.50 29.21
CA ARG A 73 -1.68 30.17 28.74
C ARG A 73 -1.70 30.32 27.22
N ALA A 74 -0.59 30.77 26.64
CA ALA A 74 -0.47 30.94 25.19
C ALA A 74 -0.45 29.60 24.45
N ILE A 75 0.10 28.55 25.10
CA ILE A 75 0.11 27.19 24.55
C ILE A 75 -1.32 26.65 24.49
N ALA A 76 -2.07 26.72 25.59
CA ALA A 76 -3.46 26.26 25.67
C ALA A 76 -4.35 26.98 24.63
N GLN A 77 -4.25 28.31 24.55
CA GLN A 77 -4.99 29.09 23.54
C GLN A 77 -4.65 28.63 22.11
N SER A 78 -3.36 28.41 21.81
CA SER A 78 -2.96 27.94 20.48
C SER A 78 -3.42 26.50 20.19
N ILE A 79 -3.61 25.66 21.21
CA ILE A 79 -4.20 24.32 21.06
C ILE A 79 -5.69 24.44 20.72
N ASP A 80 -6.46 25.28 21.42
CA ASP A 80 -7.88 25.48 21.13
C ASP A 80 -8.10 25.98 19.70
N GLU A 81 -7.28 26.93 19.26
CA GLU A 81 -7.31 27.48 17.90
C GLU A 81 -6.91 26.45 16.81
N SER A 82 -6.28 25.33 17.18
CA SER A 82 -5.86 24.29 16.22
C SER A 82 -7.00 23.42 15.71
N GLY A 83 -8.15 23.41 16.42
CA GLY A 83 -9.28 22.52 16.12
C GLY A 83 -9.03 21.04 16.45
N ILE A 84 -7.93 20.70 17.13
CA ILE A 84 -7.63 19.34 17.61
C ILE A 84 -7.93 19.30 19.11
N HIS A 85 -8.66 18.26 19.56
CA HIS A 85 -8.97 18.10 20.98
C HIS A 85 -7.68 18.15 21.85
N PRO A 86 -7.66 18.87 22.99
CA PRO A 86 -6.43 19.10 23.75
C PRO A 86 -5.65 17.84 24.12
N ALA A 87 -6.35 16.75 24.51
CA ALA A 87 -5.71 15.46 24.78
C ALA A 87 -4.91 14.92 23.58
N LEU A 88 -5.50 14.96 22.37
CA LEU A 88 -4.86 14.50 21.14
C LEU A 88 -3.74 15.44 20.69
N ALA A 89 -3.93 16.76 20.84
CA ALA A 89 -2.93 17.77 20.53
C ALA A 89 -1.70 17.64 21.42
N LEU A 90 -1.89 17.50 22.75
CA LEU A 90 -0.80 17.30 23.69
C LEU A 90 -0.08 15.98 23.48
N SER A 91 -0.80 14.90 23.17
CA SER A 91 -0.18 13.63 22.75
C SER A 91 0.74 13.85 21.53
N ALA A 92 0.26 14.56 20.51
CA ALA A 92 1.05 14.85 19.32
C ALA A 92 2.28 15.72 19.59
N LEU A 93 2.16 16.73 20.46
CA LEU A 93 3.25 17.65 20.83
C LEU A 93 4.29 17.00 21.76
N ALA A 94 3.91 15.96 22.50
CA ALA A 94 4.76 15.21 23.42
C ALA A 94 5.59 14.11 22.75
N ARG A 95 5.37 13.83 21.46
CA ARG A 95 6.16 12.85 20.69
C ARG A 95 7.62 13.26 20.67
N GLU A 96 8.50 12.27 20.82
CA GLU A 96 9.94 12.50 20.75
C GLU A 96 10.35 13.05 19.38
N ALA A 97 11.19 14.08 19.39
CA ALA A 97 11.75 14.67 18.17
C ALA A 97 12.83 13.74 17.62
N LEU A 98 12.42 12.69 16.93
CA LEU A 98 13.32 11.82 16.17
C LEU A 98 13.80 12.56 14.91
N ASP A 99 15.10 12.52 14.61
CA ASP A 99 15.64 13.00 13.35
C ASP A 99 15.08 12.18 12.16
N GLU A 100 15.08 12.72 10.93
CA GLU A 100 14.51 12.04 9.76
C GLU A 100 15.15 10.67 9.44
N SER A 101 16.43 10.51 9.83
CA SER A 101 17.16 9.24 9.84
C SER A 101 16.49 8.24 10.80
N ASP A 102 16.28 8.68 12.04
CA ASP A 102 15.84 7.85 13.16
C ASP A 102 14.36 7.50 13.09
N ARG A 103 13.53 8.39 12.54
CA ARG A 103 12.10 8.11 12.25
C ARG A 103 11.90 6.97 11.25
N ARG A 104 12.84 6.80 10.31
CA ARG A 104 12.73 5.75 9.27
C ARG A 104 13.45 4.48 9.69
N SER A 105 14.52 4.56 10.48
CA SER A 105 15.23 3.38 10.99
C SER A 105 14.51 2.71 12.16
N SER A 106 13.70 3.44 12.95
CA SER A 106 12.85 2.90 14.03
C SER A 106 11.45 2.44 13.58
N GLY A 107 11.03 2.78 12.35
CA GLY A 107 9.67 2.50 11.86
C GLY A 107 8.54 3.13 12.68
N ALA A 108 8.83 4.10 13.55
CA ALA A 108 7.87 4.76 14.42
C ALA A 108 7.03 5.79 13.64
N TYR A 109 5.94 5.33 13.04
CA TYR A 109 4.96 6.20 12.38
C TYR A 109 3.91 6.65 13.38
N HIS A 110 3.99 7.90 13.83
CA HIS A 110 3.01 8.44 14.76
C HIS A 110 1.62 8.56 14.15
N THR A 111 0.61 8.05 14.86
CA THR A 111 -0.79 8.08 14.46
C THR A 111 -1.34 9.50 14.45
N ASP A 112 -1.95 9.92 13.35
CA ASP A 112 -2.68 11.19 13.21
C ASP A 112 -3.98 11.17 14.04
N PHE A 113 -4.36 12.32 14.63
CA PHE A 113 -5.58 12.45 15.43
C PHE A 113 -6.85 11.94 14.73
N ARG A 114 -6.97 12.10 13.39
CA ARG A 114 -8.12 11.63 12.60
C ARG A 114 -8.19 10.12 12.56
N LEU A 115 -7.03 9.45 12.45
CA LEU A 115 -6.94 8.00 12.50
C LEU A 115 -7.21 7.47 13.91
N ALA A 116 -6.70 8.15 14.93
CA ALA A 116 -6.95 7.78 16.33
C ALA A 116 -8.46 7.84 16.67
N LEU A 117 -9.14 8.93 16.28
CA LEU A 117 -10.59 9.06 16.45
C LEU A 117 -11.37 8.06 15.59
N HIS A 118 -10.91 7.76 14.38
CA HIS A 118 -11.55 6.75 13.55
C HIS A 118 -11.48 5.36 14.18
N LEU A 119 -10.30 4.96 14.70
CA LEU A 119 -10.11 3.71 15.42
C LEU A 119 -10.96 3.67 16.69
N ALA A 120 -11.02 4.76 17.45
CA ALA A 120 -11.85 4.78 18.66
C ALA A 120 -13.35 4.61 18.34
N ARG A 121 -13.84 5.24 17.25
CA ARG A 121 -15.22 5.07 16.77
C ARG A 121 -15.52 3.66 16.25
N SER A 122 -14.53 2.92 15.73
CA SER A 122 -14.78 1.54 15.25
C SER A 122 -15.08 0.56 16.37
N VAL A 123 -14.77 0.93 17.62
CA VAL A 123 -15.01 0.13 18.82
C VAL A 123 -16.00 0.75 19.80
N GLU A 124 -16.62 1.89 19.44
CA GLU A 124 -17.52 2.68 20.30
C GLU A 124 -18.67 1.83 20.88
N ASP A 125 -19.34 1.05 20.03
CA ASP A 125 -20.45 0.16 20.43
C ASP A 125 -20.05 -0.95 21.42
N ARG A 126 -18.74 -1.10 21.70
CA ARG A 126 -18.18 -2.14 22.58
C ARG A 126 -17.59 -1.56 23.86
N LEU A 127 -17.57 -0.24 24.01
CA LEU A 127 -17.06 0.42 25.20
C LEU A 127 -18.09 0.29 26.34
N VAL A 128 -17.65 -0.30 27.45
CA VAL A 128 -18.47 -0.52 28.64
C VAL A 128 -17.72 -0.08 29.90
N PRO A 129 -18.42 0.28 30.99
CA PRO A 129 -17.79 0.57 32.27
C PRO A 129 -16.89 -0.58 32.74
N ASP A 130 -15.81 -0.23 33.44
CA ASP A 130 -14.85 -1.15 34.07
C ASP A 130 -14.09 -2.11 33.13
N MET A 131 -14.17 -1.90 31.81
CA MET A 131 -13.42 -2.69 30.84
C MET A 131 -11.91 -2.39 30.92
N ARG A 132 -11.07 -3.39 30.68
CA ARG A 132 -9.62 -3.23 30.62
C ARG A 132 -9.17 -2.94 29.19
N VAL A 133 -8.78 -1.70 28.94
CA VAL A 133 -8.24 -1.23 27.66
C VAL A 133 -6.73 -1.14 27.74
N VAL A 134 -6.01 -1.74 26.79
CA VAL A 134 -4.55 -1.64 26.72
C VAL A 134 -4.05 -1.21 25.34
N ASP A 135 -3.01 -0.40 25.35
CA ASP A 135 -2.11 -0.22 24.22
C ASP A 135 -0.69 -0.68 24.62
N PRO A 136 -0.19 -1.80 24.06
CA PRO A 136 1.12 -2.34 24.42
C PRO A 136 2.30 -1.64 23.73
N ALA A 137 2.06 -0.65 22.87
CA ALA A 137 3.08 0.18 22.23
C ALA A 137 2.55 1.61 22.07
N CYS A 138 2.16 2.22 23.19
CA CYS A 138 1.24 3.35 23.18
C CYS A 138 1.86 4.65 22.66
N GLY A 139 3.20 4.75 22.58
CA GLY A 139 3.89 5.99 22.30
C GLY A 139 3.44 7.08 23.27
N ALA A 140 3.13 8.26 22.75
CA ALA A 140 2.58 9.37 23.53
C ALA A 140 1.07 9.25 23.82
N GLY A 141 0.45 8.10 23.59
CA GLY A 141 -0.87 7.77 24.11
C GLY A 141 -2.07 8.17 23.26
N ILE A 142 -1.88 8.53 21.99
CA ILE A 142 -2.95 9.14 21.19
C ILE A 142 -4.16 8.21 20.99
N LEU A 143 -3.94 6.90 20.88
CA LEU A 143 -5.03 5.92 20.76
C LEU A 143 -5.81 5.79 22.07
N LEU A 144 -5.11 5.68 23.20
CA LEU A 144 -5.73 5.65 24.53
C LEU A 144 -6.50 6.94 24.81
N ALA A 145 -5.97 8.09 24.41
CA ALA A 145 -6.67 9.37 24.50
C ALA A 145 -7.95 9.38 23.65
N ALA A 146 -7.88 8.92 22.38
CA ALA A 146 -9.06 8.87 21.50
C ALA A 146 -10.14 7.90 22.01
N VAL A 147 -9.75 6.72 22.51
CA VAL A 147 -10.68 5.75 23.11
C VAL A 147 -11.31 6.32 24.37
N SER A 148 -10.52 6.97 25.24
CA SER A 148 -11.04 7.58 26.47
C SER A 148 -12.01 8.73 26.18
N LEU A 149 -11.74 9.54 25.15
CA LEU A 149 -12.67 10.58 24.69
C LEU A 149 -13.98 10.00 24.16
N THR A 150 -13.91 8.89 23.44
CA THR A 150 -15.09 8.21 22.90
C THR A 150 -15.90 7.55 24.01
N ALA A 151 -15.24 6.95 25.01
CA ALA A 151 -15.88 6.32 26.15
C ALA A 151 -16.59 7.33 27.08
N CYS A 152 -15.95 8.49 27.34
CA CYS A 152 -16.40 9.41 28.39
C CYS A 152 -17.14 10.65 27.87
N GLY A 153 -16.93 11.01 26.61
CA GLY A 153 -17.36 12.30 26.07
C GLY A 153 -16.81 13.47 26.91
N SER A 154 -17.70 14.36 27.35
CA SER A 154 -17.37 15.49 28.23
C SER A 154 -17.64 15.23 29.72
N ASP A 155 -18.05 14.03 30.10
CA ASP A 155 -18.38 13.69 31.48
C ASP A 155 -17.12 13.44 32.32
N ARG A 156 -16.82 14.35 33.24
CA ARG A 156 -15.64 14.28 34.11
C ARG A 156 -15.75 13.17 35.16
N ILE A 157 -16.94 12.87 35.66
CA ILE A 157 -17.11 11.80 36.67
C ILE A 157 -16.83 10.47 36.01
N LEU A 158 -17.39 10.26 34.82
CA LEU A 158 -17.11 9.07 34.02
C LEU A 158 -15.63 8.99 33.62
N ALA A 159 -15.00 10.12 33.26
CA ALA A 159 -13.58 10.17 32.95
C ALA A 159 -12.71 9.78 34.16
N ASN A 160 -13.05 10.21 35.37
CA ASN A 160 -12.31 9.85 36.58
C ASN A 160 -12.32 8.33 36.80
N GLU A 161 -13.50 7.71 36.75
CA GLU A 161 -13.65 6.25 36.90
C GLU A 161 -12.99 5.48 35.76
N TRP A 162 -13.16 5.96 34.52
CA TRP A 162 -12.55 5.36 33.34
C TRP A 162 -11.02 5.35 33.42
N LEU A 163 -10.39 6.49 33.72
CA LEU A 163 -8.94 6.56 33.84
C LEU A 163 -8.44 5.68 34.99
N ARG A 164 -9.11 5.76 36.15
CA ARG A 164 -8.77 4.98 37.35
C ARG A 164 -8.79 3.49 37.06
N ASN A 165 -9.85 2.98 36.43
CA ASN A 165 -10.12 1.53 36.35
C ASN A 165 -9.71 0.94 35.00
N CYS A 166 -9.94 1.64 33.89
CA CYS A 166 -9.99 1.04 32.56
C CYS A 166 -8.68 1.13 31.76
N VAL A 167 -7.86 2.17 31.96
CA VAL A 167 -6.71 2.45 31.06
C VAL A 167 -5.41 1.78 31.51
N PHE A 168 -4.83 0.96 30.62
CA PHE A 168 -3.53 0.30 30.74
C PHE A 168 -2.64 0.69 29.56
N ALA A 169 -1.32 0.75 29.78
CA ALA A 169 -0.37 1.16 28.75
C ALA A 169 0.99 0.49 28.95
N ALA A 170 1.67 0.21 27.84
CA ALA A 170 3.09 -0.11 27.86
C ALA A 170 3.83 0.55 26.70
N ASP A 171 5.09 0.91 26.95
CA ASP A 171 6.01 1.40 25.93
C ASP A 171 7.46 1.15 26.37
N LEU A 172 8.39 1.06 25.43
CA LEU A 172 9.82 1.00 25.73
C LEU A 172 10.33 2.32 26.32
N SER A 173 9.74 3.45 25.93
CA SER A 173 10.18 4.78 26.34
C SER A 173 9.41 5.28 27.58
N PRO A 174 10.10 5.58 28.69
CA PRO A 174 9.51 6.30 29.81
C PRO A 174 8.98 7.69 29.42
N LEU A 175 9.60 8.36 28.44
CA LEU A 175 9.16 9.67 27.96
C LEU A 175 7.86 9.56 27.16
N ALA A 176 7.69 8.50 26.38
CA ALA A 176 6.44 8.19 25.70
C ALA A 176 5.29 8.00 26.71
N LEU A 177 5.52 7.23 27.79
CA LEU A 177 4.55 7.09 28.87
C LEU A 177 4.28 8.42 29.60
N ARG A 178 5.27 9.30 29.76
CA ARG A 178 5.03 10.66 30.30
C ARG A 178 4.12 11.48 29.38
N GLY A 179 4.30 11.36 28.06
CA GLY A 179 3.42 11.95 27.05
C GLY A 179 1.98 11.38 27.10
N THR A 180 1.86 10.07 27.34
CA THR A 180 0.57 9.41 27.56
C THR A 180 -0.11 9.93 28.83
N LEU A 181 0.64 10.11 29.92
CA LEU A 181 0.08 10.63 31.18
C LEU A 181 -0.45 12.05 31.02
N LEU A 182 0.35 12.98 30.47
CA LEU A 182 -0.08 14.37 30.32
C LEU A 182 -1.24 14.53 29.32
N SER A 183 -1.35 13.65 28.31
CA SER A 183 -2.45 13.74 27.34
C SER A 183 -3.78 13.28 27.94
N LEU A 184 -3.76 12.24 28.77
CA LEU A 184 -4.94 11.75 29.49
C LEU A 184 -5.31 12.63 30.69
N ALA A 185 -4.33 13.30 31.32
CA ALA A 185 -4.57 14.23 32.42
C ALA A 185 -5.47 15.41 32.04
N VAL A 186 -5.63 15.71 30.75
CA VAL A 186 -6.59 16.72 30.25
C VAL A 186 -8.03 16.41 30.65
N LEU A 187 -8.38 15.14 30.86
CA LEU A 187 -9.76 14.70 31.06
C LEU A 187 -10.23 14.80 32.52
N THR A 188 -9.34 15.12 33.45
CA THR A 188 -9.62 15.01 34.89
C THR A 188 -8.81 16.02 35.72
N ASP A 189 -9.36 16.44 36.85
CA ASP A 189 -8.67 17.13 37.93
C ASP A 189 -8.27 16.19 39.09
N ASP A 190 -8.70 14.92 39.03
CA ASP A 190 -8.45 13.90 40.06
C ASP A 190 -7.07 13.26 39.88
N LEU A 191 -6.11 13.75 40.65
CA LEU A 191 -4.75 13.23 40.67
C LEU A 191 -4.65 11.80 41.27
N ASP A 192 -5.64 11.34 42.03
CA ASP A 192 -5.68 9.96 42.55
C ASP A 192 -6.08 9.00 41.45
N ALA A 193 -7.06 9.37 40.61
CA ALA A 193 -7.42 8.62 39.41
C ALA A 193 -6.23 8.45 38.48
N LEU A 194 -5.47 9.53 38.23
CA LEU A 194 -4.25 9.48 37.42
C LEU A 194 -3.15 8.59 38.04
N SER A 195 -3.04 8.57 39.35
CA SER A 195 -2.04 7.75 40.05
C SER A 195 -2.37 6.26 39.95
N GLN A 196 -3.64 5.91 40.14
CA GLN A 196 -4.12 4.54 39.98
C GLN A 196 -4.02 4.08 38.51
N MET A 197 -4.33 4.96 37.57
CA MET A 197 -4.09 4.73 36.15
C MET A 197 -2.61 4.40 35.88
N ARG A 198 -1.69 5.27 36.34
CA ARG A 198 -0.25 5.14 36.07
C ARG A 198 0.37 3.89 36.70
N ALA A 199 -0.16 3.40 37.82
CA ALA A 199 0.29 2.17 38.50
C ALA A 199 0.08 0.92 37.64
N LYS A 200 -0.88 0.95 36.70
CA LYS A 200 -1.18 -0.14 35.77
C LYS A 200 -0.27 -0.18 34.54
N TRP A 201 0.65 0.77 34.38
CA TRP A 201 1.47 0.90 33.17
C TRP A 201 2.84 0.25 33.33
N ARG A 202 3.48 -0.10 32.21
CA ARG A 202 4.80 -0.75 32.20
C ARG A 202 5.77 -0.07 31.23
N VAL A 203 6.98 0.20 31.71
CA VAL A 203 8.13 0.52 30.85
C VAL A 203 8.77 -0.81 30.49
N GLN A 204 8.54 -1.31 29.29
CA GLN A 204 9.04 -2.63 28.88
C GLN A 204 9.04 -2.78 27.35
N ASP A 205 9.82 -3.74 26.85
CA ASP A 205 9.64 -4.28 25.51
C ASP A 205 8.46 -5.25 25.52
N SER A 206 7.33 -4.85 24.94
CA SER A 206 6.11 -5.65 24.94
C SER A 206 6.23 -6.97 24.19
N LEU A 207 7.09 -7.06 23.16
CA LEU A 207 7.33 -8.30 22.44
C LEU A 207 8.18 -9.27 23.26
N LEU A 208 9.14 -8.77 24.04
CA LEU A 208 10.02 -9.61 24.85
C LEU A 208 9.54 -9.82 26.29
N ALA A 209 8.60 -9.02 26.78
CA ALA A 209 8.05 -9.10 28.13
C ALA A 209 7.50 -10.50 28.45
N PRO A 210 7.83 -11.09 29.61
CA PRO A 210 7.27 -12.36 30.05
C PRO A 210 5.73 -12.35 30.13
N THR A 211 5.07 -13.41 29.68
CA THR A 211 3.60 -13.54 29.73
C THR A 211 3.02 -13.34 31.13
N LYS A 212 3.78 -13.69 32.19
CA LYS A 212 3.37 -13.48 33.59
C LYS A 212 3.15 -12.01 33.94
N GLU A 213 3.86 -11.07 33.30
CA GLU A 213 3.73 -9.63 33.57
C GLU A 213 2.40 -9.09 33.04
N TRP A 214 2.00 -9.54 31.85
CA TRP A 214 0.69 -9.24 31.28
C TRP A 214 -0.45 -9.87 32.08
N LYS A 215 -0.30 -11.14 32.49
CA LYS A 215 -1.29 -11.83 33.32
C LYS A 215 -1.47 -11.19 34.70
N ALA A 216 -0.43 -10.57 35.26
CA ALA A 216 -0.55 -9.83 36.52
C ALA A 216 -1.43 -8.59 36.40
N LEU A 217 -1.53 -8.00 35.20
CA LEU A 217 -2.41 -6.86 34.92
C LEU A 217 -3.83 -7.30 34.55
N ALA A 218 -3.93 -8.34 33.72
CA ALA A 218 -5.21 -8.87 33.25
C ALA A 218 -5.12 -10.41 33.14
N PRO A 219 -5.51 -11.15 34.20
CA PRO A 219 -5.36 -12.62 34.25
C PRO A 219 -6.04 -13.36 33.10
N GLU A 220 -7.22 -12.88 32.71
CA GLU A 220 -8.03 -13.42 31.60
C GLU A 220 -7.74 -12.73 30.25
N GLY A 221 -6.81 -11.77 30.21
CA GLY A 221 -6.60 -10.85 29.09
C GLY A 221 -7.42 -9.55 29.19
N PHE A 222 -7.24 -8.70 28.20
CA PHE A 222 -7.84 -7.37 28.11
C PHE A 222 -9.12 -7.37 27.27
N ASP A 223 -10.11 -6.58 27.69
CA ASP A 223 -11.40 -6.40 27.00
C ASP A 223 -11.24 -5.73 25.64
N LEU A 224 -10.32 -4.76 25.56
CA LEU A 224 -10.01 -4.03 24.33
C LEU A 224 -8.50 -3.84 24.21
N VAL A 225 -7.95 -4.25 23.07
CA VAL A 225 -6.54 -4.02 22.73
C VAL A 225 -6.45 -3.11 21.51
N VAL A 226 -5.84 -1.93 21.66
CA VAL A 226 -5.62 -0.98 20.57
C VAL A 226 -4.13 -0.79 20.30
N ALA A 227 -3.73 -0.62 19.04
CA ALA A 227 -2.34 -0.25 18.75
C ALA A 227 -2.13 0.34 17.35
N ASN A 228 -1.06 1.13 17.22
CA ASN A 228 -0.37 1.34 15.95
C ASN A 228 1.07 0.84 16.13
N PRO A 229 1.32 -0.47 15.99
CA PRO A 229 2.64 -1.03 16.23
C PRO A 229 3.68 -0.51 15.22
N PRO A 230 4.98 -0.63 15.52
CA PRO A 230 6.04 -0.26 14.58
C PRO A 230 5.98 -1.10 13.29
N TRP A 231 6.21 -0.46 12.14
CA TRP A 231 6.14 -1.11 10.81
C TRP A 231 7.52 -1.48 10.23
N GLU A 232 8.57 -1.49 11.05
CA GLU A 232 9.94 -1.75 10.60
C GLU A 232 10.18 -3.21 10.21
N LYS A 233 11.23 -3.44 9.41
CA LYS A 233 11.71 -4.79 9.11
C LYS A 233 12.51 -5.35 10.28
N VAL A 234 12.32 -6.64 10.53
CA VAL A 234 13.09 -7.36 11.56
C VAL A 234 14.57 -7.47 11.18
N LYS A 235 14.90 -7.62 9.89
CA LYS A 235 16.28 -7.74 9.38
C LYS A 235 16.83 -6.39 8.94
N LEU A 236 18.14 -6.19 9.12
CA LEU A 236 18.87 -5.03 8.63
C LEU A 236 19.30 -5.23 7.17
N SER A 237 18.92 -4.31 6.28
CA SER A 237 19.46 -4.27 4.91
C SER A 237 20.67 -3.34 4.78
N ARG A 238 21.53 -3.59 3.78
CA ARG A 238 22.66 -2.70 3.44
C ARG A 238 22.21 -1.26 3.16
N HIS A 239 21.06 -1.09 2.49
CA HIS A 239 20.50 0.23 2.20
C HIS A 239 20.07 0.97 3.46
N GLU A 240 19.45 0.28 4.42
CA GLU A 240 19.04 0.88 5.69
C GLU A 240 20.26 1.26 6.55
N TYR A 241 21.28 0.40 6.61
CA TYR A 241 22.51 0.67 7.37
C TYR A 241 23.27 1.91 6.84
N ILE A 242 23.50 1.98 5.52
CA ILE A 242 24.19 3.12 4.89
C ILE A 242 23.38 4.42 5.04
N LYS A 243 22.04 4.32 5.00
CA LYS A 243 21.17 5.48 5.16
C LYS A 243 21.15 5.99 6.60
N ALA A 244 21.19 5.09 7.59
CA ALA A 244 21.29 5.42 9.01
C ALA A 244 22.64 6.08 9.36
N SER A 245 23.72 5.80 8.62
CA SER A 245 25.00 6.49 8.78
C SER A 245 25.05 7.89 8.15
N GLY A 246 23.92 8.47 7.74
CA GLY A 246 23.80 9.87 7.29
C GLY A 246 24.07 10.12 5.80
N GLU A 247 24.34 9.11 4.99
CA GLU A 247 24.48 9.27 3.54
C GLU A 247 23.14 9.12 2.82
N SER A 248 22.57 10.23 2.33
CA SER A 248 21.41 10.19 1.41
C SER A 248 21.88 9.99 -0.02
N ARG A 249 21.73 8.78 -0.57
CA ARG A 249 22.03 8.48 -1.99
C ARG A 249 20.80 8.07 -2.79
N THR A 250 20.83 8.36 -4.09
CA THR A 250 19.80 8.01 -5.06
C THR A 250 19.91 6.53 -5.45
N TYR A 251 18.78 5.82 -5.48
CA TYR A 251 18.72 4.41 -5.91
C TYR A 251 19.41 4.23 -7.28
N GLY A 252 20.49 3.44 -7.35
CA GLY A 252 21.24 3.14 -8.58
C GLY A 252 22.69 3.68 -8.68
N SER A 253 23.20 4.43 -7.69
CA SER A 253 24.61 4.84 -7.64
C SER A 253 25.52 3.77 -7.00
N SER A 254 26.80 3.71 -7.38
CA SER A 254 27.79 2.77 -6.81
C SER A 254 28.00 2.96 -5.30
N TYR A 255 28.25 1.85 -4.59
CA TYR A 255 28.63 1.83 -3.17
C TYR A 255 30.12 2.17 -3.01
N LYS A 256 30.47 3.00 -2.01
CA LYS A 256 31.86 3.11 -1.53
C LYS A 256 32.06 2.07 -0.42
N MET A 257 33.11 1.24 -0.50
CA MET A 257 33.34 0.15 0.47
C MET A 257 33.45 0.64 1.92
N ASP A 258 33.93 1.85 2.15
CA ASP A 258 34.05 2.44 3.50
C ASP A 258 32.71 2.62 4.23
N THR A 259 31.59 2.69 3.50
CA THR A 259 30.24 2.91 4.09
C THR A 259 29.60 1.66 4.70
N LEU A 260 30.21 0.49 4.55
CA LEU A 260 29.72 -0.80 5.08
C LEU A 260 30.53 -1.33 6.26
N ARG A 261 31.48 -0.54 6.80
CA ARG A 261 32.27 -0.93 7.97
C ARG A 261 31.35 -1.15 9.18
N GLY A 262 31.47 -2.31 9.84
CA GLY A 262 30.62 -2.70 10.99
C GLY A 262 29.23 -3.26 10.63
N TYR A 263 28.88 -3.34 9.33
CA TYR A 263 27.58 -3.85 8.90
C TYR A 263 27.32 -5.30 9.30
N GLU A 264 28.30 -6.19 9.15
CA GLU A 264 28.10 -7.61 9.46
C GLU A 264 27.89 -7.83 10.97
N ASP A 265 28.58 -7.08 11.84
CA ASP A 265 28.38 -7.14 13.30
C ASP A 265 26.97 -6.67 13.69
N ALA A 266 26.53 -5.51 13.19
CA ALA A 266 25.18 -4.98 13.42
C ALA A 266 24.07 -5.90 12.88
N LYS A 267 24.35 -6.58 11.77
CA LYS A 267 23.44 -7.57 11.17
C LYS A 267 23.37 -8.85 12.01
N MET A 268 24.49 -9.32 12.57
CA MET A 268 24.51 -10.47 13.48
C MET A 268 23.74 -10.20 14.77
N GLU A 269 23.88 -9.01 15.36
CA GLU A 269 23.12 -8.61 16.56
C GLU A 269 21.60 -8.58 16.29
N LYS A 270 21.17 -7.93 15.20
CA LYS A 270 19.75 -7.95 14.80
C LYS A 270 19.23 -9.37 14.50
N ALA A 271 20.06 -10.26 13.97
CA ALA A 271 19.69 -11.64 13.71
C ALA A 271 19.42 -12.45 15.01
N ALA A 272 20.18 -12.21 16.08
CA ALA A 272 19.95 -12.86 17.38
C ALA A 272 18.61 -12.43 18.00
N THR A 273 18.30 -11.13 17.97
CA THR A 273 17.00 -10.61 18.41
C THR A 273 15.86 -11.16 17.56
N ALA A 274 16.03 -11.23 16.24
CA ALA A 274 15.06 -11.82 15.33
C ALA A 274 14.75 -13.29 15.68
N ALA A 275 15.77 -14.08 16.01
CA ALA A 275 15.60 -15.49 16.38
C ALA A 275 14.72 -15.66 17.63
N ARG A 276 14.96 -14.85 18.67
CA ARG A 276 14.15 -14.85 19.90
C ARG A 276 12.69 -14.45 19.64
N LEU A 277 12.47 -13.49 18.74
CA LEU A 277 11.12 -13.08 18.34
C LEU A 277 10.41 -14.19 17.56
N VAL A 278 11.09 -14.87 16.64
CA VAL A 278 10.51 -16.00 15.88
C VAL A 278 10.13 -17.17 16.79
N GLU A 279 10.95 -17.46 17.81
CA GLU A 279 10.64 -18.50 18.80
C GLU A 279 9.34 -18.20 19.57
N LYS A 280 9.12 -16.92 19.91
CA LYS A 280 7.94 -16.48 20.67
C LYS A 280 6.70 -16.22 19.79
N PHE A 281 6.90 -15.81 18.54
CA PHE A 281 5.86 -15.43 17.58
C PHE A 281 6.05 -16.21 16.27
N PRO A 282 5.49 -17.43 16.16
CA PRO A 282 5.62 -18.27 14.98
C PRO A 282 5.20 -17.60 13.68
N ALA A 283 4.29 -16.61 13.71
CA ALA A 283 3.90 -15.85 12.52
C ALA A 283 5.08 -15.13 11.83
N LEU A 284 6.15 -14.83 12.57
CA LEU A 284 7.37 -14.23 12.03
C LEU A 284 8.27 -15.23 11.28
N ALA A 285 8.07 -16.54 11.42
CA ALA A 285 8.97 -17.53 10.80
C ALA A 285 8.94 -17.51 9.26
N HIS A 286 7.95 -16.84 8.65
CA HIS A 286 7.65 -16.92 7.23
C HIS A 286 8.22 -15.74 6.43
N GLY A 287 9.39 -15.94 5.84
CA GLY A 287 10.00 -15.01 4.89
C GLY A 287 10.81 -13.88 5.56
N GLU A 288 10.66 -12.66 5.06
CA GLU A 288 11.21 -11.45 5.69
C GLU A 288 10.02 -10.68 6.30
N PRO A 289 9.62 -10.98 7.53
CA PRO A 289 8.47 -10.32 8.15
C PRO A 289 8.83 -8.91 8.63
N ASP A 290 7.81 -8.06 8.64
CA ASP A 290 7.83 -6.78 9.34
C ASP A 290 7.46 -7.00 10.82
N LEU A 291 7.96 -6.15 11.72
CA LEU A 291 7.77 -6.26 13.15
C LEU A 291 6.30 -6.19 13.59
N TYR A 292 5.45 -5.50 12.83
CA TYR A 292 4.00 -5.44 13.11
C TYR A 292 3.34 -6.84 13.11
N VAL A 293 3.93 -7.84 12.44
CA VAL A 293 3.42 -9.21 12.44
C VAL A 293 3.48 -9.82 13.84
N ALA A 294 4.61 -9.60 14.55
CA ALA A 294 4.79 -10.03 15.92
C ALA A 294 3.79 -9.35 16.87
N PHE A 295 3.62 -8.04 16.68
CA PHE A 295 2.67 -7.26 17.45
C PHE A 295 1.23 -7.71 17.20
N ALA A 296 0.83 -7.94 15.96
CA ALA A 296 -0.53 -8.42 15.67
C ALA A 296 -0.82 -9.75 16.38
N GLU A 297 0.15 -10.66 16.43
CA GLU A 297 0.05 -11.91 17.19
C GLU A 297 -0.02 -11.66 18.71
N LEU A 298 0.87 -10.81 19.26
CA LEU A 298 0.83 -10.41 20.66
C LEU A 298 -0.52 -9.80 21.04
N LEU A 299 -1.05 -8.88 20.24
CA LEU A 299 -2.33 -8.20 20.49
C LEU A 299 -3.48 -9.22 20.56
N LEU A 300 -3.49 -10.20 19.66
CA LEU A 300 -4.46 -11.29 19.70
C LEU A 300 -4.29 -12.15 20.96
N GLN A 301 -3.06 -12.41 21.41
CA GLN A 301 -2.78 -13.12 22.66
C GLN A 301 -3.25 -12.34 23.89
N LEU A 302 -3.05 -11.02 23.92
CA LEU A 302 -3.46 -10.13 25.02
C LEU A 302 -4.98 -9.94 25.11
N THR A 303 -5.69 -10.04 24.00
CA THR A 303 -7.15 -9.91 23.97
C THR A 303 -7.78 -11.12 24.66
N ARG A 304 -8.71 -10.87 25.59
CA ARG A 304 -9.46 -11.96 26.25
C ARG A 304 -10.44 -12.64 25.30
N PRO A 305 -10.92 -13.86 25.59
CA PRO A 305 -12.10 -14.41 24.93
C PRO A 305 -13.27 -13.42 24.96
N ASP A 306 -13.93 -13.23 23.82
CA ASP A 306 -14.98 -12.22 23.58
C ASP A 306 -14.53 -10.75 23.68
N GLY A 307 -13.24 -10.51 23.92
CA GLY A 307 -12.63 -9.19 23.83
C GLY A 307 -12.45 -8.73 22.39
N SER A 308 -12.22 -7.44 22.22
CA SER A 308 -12.02 -6.79 20.92
C SER A 308 -10.60 -6.31 20.71
N GLY A 309 -10.19 -6.18 19.46
CA GLY A 309 -8.98 -5.44 19.13
C GLY A 309 -9.14 -4.58 17.89
N ALA A 310 -8.41 -3.47 17.88
CA ALA A 310 -8.37 -2.52 16.78
C ALA A 310 -6.93 -2.04 16.54
N LEU A 311 -6.38 -2.27 15.35
CA LEU A 311 -4.98 -1.91 15.07
C LEU A 311 -4.74 -1.32 13.68
N LEU A 312 -3.76 -0.40 13.62
CA LEU A 312 -3.28 0.21 12.39
C LEU A 312 -2.01 -0.48 11.88
N VAL A 313 -2.07 -1.11 10.71
CA VAL A 313 -0.95 -1.90 10.16
C VAL A 313 -0.79 -1.72 8.65
N PRO A 314 0.39 -1.99 8.05
CA PRO A 314 0.58 -1.95 6.61
C PRO A 314 -0.38 -2.88 5.87
N ALA A 315 -0.85 -2.46 4.70
CA ALA A 315 -1.76 -3.26 3.87
C ALA A 315 -1.09 -4.48 3.22
N GLY A 316 0.19 -4.72 3.49
CA GLY A 316 0.86 -5.99 3.23
C GLY A 316 0.17 -7.16 3.94
N LEU A 317 -0.48 -6.93 5.09
CA LEU A 317 -1.19 -7.97 5.84
C LEU A 317 -2.21 -8.73 4.99
N ILE A 318 -2.97 -8.05 4.13
CA ILE A 318 -4.02 -8.69 3.31
C ILE A 318 -3.53 -9.15 1.92
N ARG A 319 -2.27 -8.90 1.55
CA ARG A 319 -1.75 -9.13 0.18
C ARG A 319 -0.48 -9.97 0.09
N SER A 320 0.34 -10.01 1.14
CA SER A 320 1.65 -10.67 1.10
C SER A 320 1.55 -12.17 1.40
N LEU A 321 2.38 -12.99 0.74
CA LEU A 321 2.54 -14.40 1.13
C LEU A 321 3.16 -14.55 2.51
N ASN A 322 4.05 -13.64 2.93
CA ASN A 322 4.71 -13.68 4.25
C ASN A 322 3.70 -13.59 5.40
N THR A 323 2.53 -13.00 5.17
CA THR A 323 1.47 -12.82 6.18
C THR A 323 0.35 -13.85 6.07
N LYS A 324 0.53 -14.92 5.28
CA LYS A 324 -0.46 -16.02 5.16
C LYS A 324 -0.81 -16.63 6.51
N TYR A 325 0.21 -16.99 7.30
CA TYR A 325 0.00 -17.57 8.62
C TYR A 325 -0.77 -16.61 9.55
N LEU A 326 -0.35 -15.34 9.60
CA LEU A 326 -1.05 -14.34 10.42
C LEU A 326 -2.53 -14.16 10.00
N ARG A 327 -2.84 -14.20 8.70
CA ARG A 327 -4.24 -14.19 8.23
C ARG A 327 -5.01 -15.42 8.69
N GLN A 328 -4.40 -16.61 8.62
CA GLN A 328 -4.99 -17.85 9.10
C GLN A 328 -5.31 -17.77 10.60
N GLU A 329 -4.34 -17.29 11.40
CA GLU A 329 -4.51 -17.10 12.84
C GLU A 329 -5.61 -16.08 13.18
N LEU A 330 -5.64 -14.94 12.49
CA LEU A 330 -6.70 -13.95 12.67
C LEU A 330 -8.07 -14.55 12.35
N ILE A 331 -8.21 -15.29 11.25
CA ILE A 331 -9.49 -15.89 10.85
C ILE A 331 -9.92 -16.99 11.83
N SER A 332 -9.00 -17.86 12.26
CA SER A 332 -9.30 -18.99 13.14
C SER A 332 -9.63 -18.54 14.57
N SER A 333 -8.98 -17.49 15.04
CA SER A 333 -9.06 -17.03 16.44
C SER A 333 -10.08 -15.93 16.69
N THR A 334 -10.81 -15.47 15.67
CA THR A 334 -11.79 -14.39 15.78
C THR A 334 -13.15 -14.84 15.27
N LYS A 335 -14.24 -14.33 15.85
CA LYS A 335 -15.61 -14.57 15.38
C LYS A 335 -16.14 -13.43 14.50
N GLU A 336 -15.54 -12.25 14.65
CA GLU A 336 -15.71 -11.11 13.76
C GLU A 336 -14.34 -10.59 13.35
N LEU A 337 -14.15 -10.35 12.05
CA LEU A 337 -12.92 -9.80 11.49
C LEU A 337 -13.25 -8.86 10.34
N ALA A 338 -12.73 -7.63 10.41
CA ALA A 338 -12.91 -6.62 9.38
C ALA A 338 -11.60 -5.87 9.09
N PHE A 339 -11.45 -5.49 7.82
CA PHE A 339 -10.33 -4.70 7.32
C PHE A 339 -10.85 -3.46 6.61
N THR A 340 -10.46 -2.28 7.08
CA THR A 340 -10.71 -1.01 6.39
C THR A 340 -9.44 -0.57 5.67
N VAL A 341 -9.45 -0.59 4.35
CA VAL A 341 -8.30 -0.22 3.50
C VAL A 341 -8.22 1.29 3.34
N MET A 342 -7.07 1.88 3.68
CA MET A 342 -6.81 3.31 3.59
C MET A 342 -5.56 3.63 2.76
N GLU A 343 -5.58 4.78 2.08
CA GLU A 343 -4.43 5.38 1.39
C GLU A 343 -3.97 6.64 2.12
N ASN A 344 -2.66 6.89 2.16
CA ASN A 344 -2.08 8.08 2.80
C ASN A 344 -2.22 9.38 1.97
N ARG A 345 -3.26 9.50 1.12
CA ARG A 345 -3.47 10.71 0.29
C ARG A 345 -3.77 11.94 1.14
N ALA A 346 -4.49 11.77 2.25
CA ALA A 346 -4.82 12.81 3.22
C ALA A 346 -3.65 13.16 4.18
N ARG A 347 -2.44 12.63 3.92
CA ARG A 347 -1.22 12.92 4.69
C ARG A 347 -1.40 12.68 6.19
N HIS A 348 -1.93 11.52 6.56
CA HIS A 348 -1.96 11.05 7.95
C HIS A 348 -0.54 10.83 8.46
N PHE A 349 0.29 10.21 7.63
CA PHE A 349 1.70 9.95 7.93
C PHE A 349 2.62 10.74 7.01
N ALA A 350 3.80 11.12 7.51
CA ALA A 350 4.85 11.80 6.76
C ALA A 350 5.63 10.87 5.79
N ILE A 351 4.91 10.03 5.05
CA ILE A 351 5.42 9.04 4.08
C ILE A 351 4.82 9.25 2.69
N ASP A 352 5.11 8.34 1.75
CA ASP A 352 4.52 8.36 0.41
C ASP A 352 2.98 8.39 0.49
N THR A 353 2.35 9.24 -0.32
CA THR A 353 0.88 9.43 -0.30
C THR A 353 0.12 8.22 -0.83
N ARG A 354 0.78 7.33 -1.57
CA ARG A 354 0.22 6.10 -2.13
C ARG A 354 0.39 4.91 -1.19
N PHE A 355 1.07 5.10 -0.05
CA PHE A 355 1.20 4.04 0.93
C PHE A 355 -0.18 3.62 1.44
N LYS A 356 -0.41 2.30 1.48
CA LYS A 356 -1.66 1.72 1.95
C LYS A 356 -1.47 1.04 3.30
N PHE A 357 -2.42 1.29 4.20
CA PHE A 357 -2.50 0.70 5.52
C PHE A 357 -3.94 0.30 5.82
N LEU A 358 -4.12 -0.44 6.90
CA LEU A 358 -5.39 -1.03 7.31
C LEU A 358 -5.71 -0.57 8.73
N LEU A 359 -6.98 -0.31 8.98
CA LEU A 359 -7.55 -0.55 10.30
C LEU A 359 -8.06 -1.99 10.31
N VAL A 360 -7.60 -2.78 11.27
CA VAL A 360 -8.04 -4.15 11.50
C VAL A 360 -8.90 -4.15 12.75
N ASP A 361 -10.18 -4.50 12.62
CA ASP A 361 -11.10 -4.64 13.75
C ASP A 361 -11.45 -6.11 13.92
N TYR A 362 -11.41 -6.62 15.15
CA TYR A 362 -11.80 -7.99 15.44
C TYR A 362 -12.48 -8.16 16.79
N VAL A 363 -13.19 -9.28 16.93
CA VAL A 363 -13.65 -9.84 18.20
C VAL A 363 -13.09 -11.25 18.33
N LYS A 364 -12.34 -11.50 19.41
CA LYS A 364 -11.69 -12.78 19.64
C LYS A 364 -12.73 -13.86 19.97
N SER A 365 -12.56 -15.03 19.38
CA SER A 365 -13.40 -16.21 19.63
C SER A 365 -13.28 -16.68 21.07
N SER A 366 -14.40 -17.10 21.64
CA SER A 366 -14.41 -17.92 22.86
C SER A 366 -14.08 -19.38 22.54
N LYS A 367 -13.86 -20.21 23.57
CA LYS A 367 -13.56 -21.66 23.38
C LYS A 367 -14.67 -22.42 22.65
N THR A 368 -15.90 -21.91 22.65
CA THR A 368 -17.06 -22.54 22.02
C THR A 368 -17.31 -22.07 20.58
N ASP A 369 -16.63 -21.00 20.15
CA ASP A 369 -16.84 -20.44 18.83
C ASP A 369 -16.04 -21.21 17.77
N LYS A 370 -16.65 -21.35 16.59
CA LYS A 370 -15.91 -21.67 15.36
C LYS A 370 -15.40 -20.34 14.79
N GLY A 371 -14.17 -20.30 14.30
CA GLY A 371 -13.55 -19.10 13.72
C GLY A 371 -14.41 -18.41 12.65
N SER A 372 -13.99 -17.22 12.24
CA SER A 372 -14.75 -16.30 11.41
C SER A 372 -15.22 -16.99 10.11
N LYS A 373 -16.54 -16.98 9.87
CA LYS A 373 -17.12 -17.52 8.62
C LYS A 373 -17.12 -16.51 7.48
N ALA A 374 -16.94 -15.23 7.80
CA ALA A 374 -16.86 -14.15 6.83
C ALA A 374 -15.90 -13.06 7.31
N ILE A 375 -15.26 -12.39 6.35
CA ILE A 375 -14.36 -11.26 6.56
C ILE A 375 -15.01 -10.02 5.98
N GLY A 376 -15.07 -8.94 6.75
CA GLY A 376 -15.46 -7.63 6.26
C GLY A 376 -14.30 -6.94 5.55
N ILE A 377 -14.54 -6.38 4.36
CA ILE A 377 -13.61 -5.46 3.71
C ILE A 377 -14.32 -4.15 3.36
N SER A 378 -13.74 -3.02 3.73
CA SER A 378 -14.21 -1.68 3.40
C SER A 378 -13.04 -0.84 2.91
N HIS A 379 -13.35 0.32 2.35
CA HIS A 379 -12.34 1.30 1.91
C HIS A 379 -12.67 2.63 2.54
N ALA A 380 -11.66 3.41 2.88
CA ALA A 380 -11.84 4.72 3.48
C ALA A 380 -11.07 5.80 2.74
N THR A 381 -11.70 6.97 2.64
CA THR A 381 -11.07 8.22 2.27
C THR A 381 -10.98 9.12 3.50
N SER A 382 -10.26 10.22 3.42
CA SER A 382 -10.20 11.17 4.53
C SER A 382 -10.14 12.58 4.00
N ASP A 383 -10.77 13.48 4.75
CA ASP A 383 -10.63 14.93 4.61
C ASP A 383 -9.74 15.45 5.75
N ASP A 384 -9.70 16.78 5.93
CA ASP A 384 -8.86 17.41 6.95
C ASP A 384 -9.42 17.24 8.38
N GLU A 385 -10.63 16.72 8.56
CA GLU A 385 -11.29 16.55 9.86
C GLU A 385 -11.49 15.08 10.26
N ARG A 386 -11.80 14.19 9.30
CA ARG A 386 -12.19 12.81 9.61
C ARG A 386 -11.88 11.80 8.50
N VAL A 387 -11.96 10.54 8.90
CA VAL A 387 -11.97 9.38 8.00
C VAL A 387 -13.43 9.04 7.64
N ASN A 388 -13.70 8.84 6.35
CA ASN A 388 -15.01 8.48 5.81
C ASN A 388 -14.93 7.04 5.25
N VAL A 389 -15.64 6.11 5.88
CA VAL A 389 -15.61 4.68 5.52
C VAL A 389 -16.76 4.36 4.57
N ALA A 390 -16.44 3.70 3.46
CA ALA A 390 -17.43 3.17 2.53
C ALA A 390 -18.09 1.89 3.08
N LYS A 391 -19.25 1.53 2.53
CA LYS A 391 -19.99 0.33 2.93
C LYS A 391 -19.10 -0.93 2.87
N GLN A 392 -19.16 -1.72 3.93
CA GLN A 392 -18.44 -2.99 4.03
C GLN A 392 -19.01 -4.06 3.08
N VAL A 393 -18.11 -4.81 2.45
CA VAL A 393 -18.39 -6.03 1.69
C VAL A 393 -18.00 -7.23 2.55
N LYS A 394 -18.88 -8.22 2.67
CA LYS A 394 -18.60 -9.47 3.39
C LYS A 394 -18.12 -10.55 2.43
N LEU A 395 -16.93 -11.09 2.68
CA LEU A 395 -16.33 -12.20 1.95
C LEU A 395 -16.49 -13.48 2.77
N ASN A 396 -17.18 -14.49 2.26
CA ASN A 396 -17.25 -15.79 2.93
C ASN A 396 -15.87 -16.46 2.90
N VAL A 397 -15.43 -17.01 4.03
CA VAL A 397 -14.07 -17.57 4.17
C VAL A 397 -13.87 -18.82 3.32
N ASP A 398 -14.85 -19.72 3.26
CA ASP A 398 -14.75 -20.94 2.46
C ASP A 398 -14.70 -20.62 0.95
N GLU A 399 -15.51 -19.67 0.50
CA GLU A 399 -15.46 -19.16 -0.87
C GLU A 399 -14.12 -18.49 -1.18
N LEU A 400 -13.63 -17.65 -0.27
CA LEU A 400 -12.34 -16.99 -0.41
C LEU A 400 -11.21 -18.02 -0.48
N GLN A 401 -11.19 -19.01 0.40
CA GLN A 401 -10.13 -20.02 0.45
C GLN A 401 -10.08 -20.87 -0.83
N LYS A 402 -11.23 -21.18 -1.43
CA LYS A 402 -11.30 -21.86 -2.74
C LYS A 402 -10.67 -21.02 -3.86
N LEU A 403 -10.92 -19.72 -3.86
CA LEU A 403 -10.42 -18.79 -4.88
C LEU A 403 -8.98 -18.33 -4.62
N ARG A 404 -8.58 -18.29 -3.36
CA ARG A 404 -7.34 -17.72 -2.81
C ARG A 404 -6.87 -18.60 -1.65
N PRO A 405 -6.17 -19.72 -1.90
CA PRO A 405 -5.71 -20.62 -0.83
C PRO A 405 -4.72 -20.01 0.16
N ASP A 406 -4.13 -18.86 -0.18
CA ASP A 406 -3.29 -18.04 0.70
C ASP A 406 -4.07 -17.02 1.54
N LEU A 407 -5.40 -16.99 1.42
CA LEU A 407 -6.35 -16.11 2.09
C LEU A 407 -6.08 -14.61 1.88
N THR A 408 -5.34 -14.25 0.83
CA THR A 408 -5.17 -12.84 0.47
C THR A 408 -6.50 -12.24 -0.01
N LEU A 409 -6.77 -11.01 0.37
CA LEU A 409 -8.07 -10.37 0.13
C LEU A 409 -8.03 -9.55 -1.16
N PRO A 410 -8.91 -9.83 -2.14
CA PRO A 410 -9.09 -8.94 -3.28
C PRO A 410 -9.74 -7.63 -2.84
N GLU A 411 -9.21 -6.51 -3.30
CA GLU A 411 -9.74 -5.17 -3.02
C GLU A 411 -11.02 -4.88 -3.81
N VAL A 412 -12.15 -5.31 -3.26
CA VAL A 412 -13.49 -5.04 -3.77
C VAL A 412 -14.20 -3.99 -2.92
N ARG A 413 -14.86 -3.03 -3.56
CA ARG A 413 -15.58 -1.91 -2.90
C ARG A 413 -17.07 -2.12 -2.81
N THR A 414 -17.62 -3.01 -3.63
CA THR A 414 -19.06 -3.28 -3.66
C THR A 414 -19.33 -4.79 -3.75
N THR A 415 -20.53 -5.19 -3.34
CA THR A 415 -21.00 -6.57 -3.53
C THR A 415 -21.05 -6.95 -5.02
N ALA A 416 -21.29 -5.99 -5.91
CA ALA A 416 -21.26 -6.23 -7.36
C ALA A 416 -19.85 -6.59 -7.84
N GLU A 417 -18.81 -5.88 -7.36
CA GLU A 417 -17.42 -6.20 -7.66
C GLU A 417 -17.03 -7.58 -7.12
N TRP A 418 -17.46 -7.94 -5.90
CA TRP A 418 -17.20 -9.28 -5.37
C TRP A 418 -17.87 -10.38 -6.21
N LYS A 419 -19.13 -10.19 -6.59
CA LYS A 419 -19.86 -11.13 -7.46
C LYS A 419 -19.15 -11.28 -8.81
N LEU A 420 -18.69 -10.18 -9.39
CA LEU A 420 -17.97 -10.20 -10.67
C LEU A 420 -16.62 -10.92 -10.54
N PHE A 421 -15.84 -10.63 -9.49
CA PHE A 421 -14.58 -11.34 -9.25
C PHE A 421 -14.79 -12.85 -9.14
N LYS A 422 -15.77 -13.30 -8.34
CA LYS A 422 -16.13 -14.73 -8.23
C LYS A 422 -16.55 -15.32 -9.57
N LYS A 423 -17.39 -14.62 -10.32
CA LYS A 423 -17.89 -15.05 -11.62
C LYS A 423 -16.75 -15.27 -12.63
N MET A 424 -15.83 -14.33 -12.72
CA MET A 424 -14.69 -14.45 -13.64
C MET A 424 -13.77 -15.59 -13.24
N GLN A 425 -13.45 -15.73 -11.95
CA GLN A 425 -12.66 -16.85 -11.47
C GLN A 425 -13.38 -18.19 -11.74
N ALA A 426 -14.68 -18.30 -11.48
CA ALA A 426 -15.44 -19.53 -11.77
C ALA A 426 -15.47 -19.94 -13.25
N ASN A 427 -15.21 -19.00 -14.18
CA ASN A 427 -15.09 -19.26 -15.63
C ASN A 427 -13.63 -19.21 -16.11
N GLY A 428 -12.67 -19.27 -15.18
CA GLY A 428 -11.25 -19.30 -15.48
C GLY A 428 -10.59 -20.61 -15.06
N VAL A 429 -9.37 -20.80 -15.55
CA VAL A 429 -8.48 -21.91 -15.23
C VAL A 429 -7.27 -21.35 -14.51
N SER A 430 -6.97 -21.91 -13.33
CA SER A 430 -5.79 -21.51 -12.56
C SER A 430 -4.50 -21.93 -13.29
N PRO A 431 -3.52 -21.03 -13.44
CA PRO A 431 -2.17 -21.39 -13.87
C PRO A 431 -1.47 -22.41 -12.96
N GLU A 432 -1.90 -22.51 -11.70
CA GLU A 432 -1.28 -23.38 -10.69
C GLU A 432 -1.89 -24.80 -10.65
N TYR A 433 -2.95 -25.07 -11.43
CA TYR A 433 -3.50 -26.42 -11.52
C TYR A 433 -2.52 -27.37 -12.22
N GLU A 434 -2.50 -28.62 -11.76
CA GLU A 434 -1.76 -29.68 -12.42
C GLU A 434 -2.25 -29.83 -13.87
N ASN A 435 -1.31 -29.89 -14.82
CA ASN A 435 -1.59 -29.92 -16.26
C ASN A 435 -2.40 -28.70 -16.79
N SER A 436 -2.34 -27.55 -16.12
CA SER A 436 -2.97 -26.33 -16.62
C SER A 436 -2.45 -25.97 -18.02
N PRO A 437 -3.33 -25.61 -18.98
CA PRO A 437 -2.90 -25.07 -20.28
C PRO A 437 -2.16 -23.73 -20.12
N TRP A 438 -2.28 -23.08 -18.95
CA TRP A 438 -1.61 -21.84 -18.60
C TRP A 438 -0.38 -22.06 -17.73
N GLN A 439 0.17 -23.28 -17.67
CA GLN A 439 1.44 -23.53 -17.00
C GLN A 439 2.54 -22.68 -17.64
N THR A 440 3.19 -21.85 -16.83
CA THR A 440 4.19 -20.88 -17.27
C THR A 440 5.54 -21.15 -16.63
N ASP A 441 6.61 -20.97 -17.41
CA ASP A 441 7.98 -20.89 -16.91
C ASP A 441 8.50 -19.45 -16.98
N PHE A 442 8.78 -18.86 -15.82
CA PHE A 442 9.24 -17.47 -15.68
C PHE A 442 10.77 -17.39 -15.62
N CYS A 443 11.37 -16.43 -16.31
CA CYS A 443 12.79 -16.12 -16.18
C CYS A 443 13.05 -14.63 -15.96
N ARG A 444 13.95 -14.35 -15.01
CA ARG A 444 14.65 -13.06 -14.90
C ARG A 444 16.00 -13.22 -15.59
N GLU A 445 16.08 -12.84 -16.86
CA GLU A 445 17.27 -13.13 -17.67
C GLU A 445 18.52 -12.40 -17.17
N VAL A 446 18.39 -11.10 -16.87
CA VAL A 446 19.48 -10.27 -16.36
C VAL A 446 19.05 -9.51 -15.11
N ASP A 447 19.75 -9.71 -13.99
CA ASP A 447 19.63 -8.83 -12.82
C ASP A 447 20.31 -7.49 -13.13
N MET A 448 19.51 -6.42 -13.16
CA MET A 448 20.02 -5.09 -13.54
C MET A 448 21.03 -4.51 -12.55
N THR A 449 21.03 -4.97 -11.30
CA THR A 449 21.94 -4.52 -10.25
C THR A 449 23.23 -5.31 -10.26
N HIS A 450 23.14 -6.64 -10.26
CA HIS A 450 24.32 -7.51 -10.29
C HIS A 450 25.02 -7.49 -11.65
N GLY A 451 24.28 -7.33 -12.75
CA GLY A 451 24.80 -7.29 -14.12
C GLY A 451 25.39 -5.94 -14.53
N ARG A 452 25.19 -4.86 -13.75
CA ARG A 452 25.62 -3.49 -14.08
C ARG A 452 27.09 -3.37 -14.52
N PRO A 453 28.08 -4.07 -13.91
CA PRO A 453 29.47 -4.00 -14.33
C PRO A 453 29.73 -4.47 -15.77
N HIS A 454 28.82 -5.24 -16.36
CA HIS A 454 28.98 -5.82 -17.69
C HIS A 454 28.29 -5.03 -18.81
N PHE A 455 27.44 -4.05 -18.48
CA PHE A 455 26.68 -3.32 -19.50
C PHE A 455 27.59 -2.47 -20.40
N ARG A 456 27.24 -2.43 -21.67
CA ARG A 456 27.80 -1.52 -22.68
C ARG A 456 26.78 -0.46 -23.06
N SER A 457 27.21 0.78 -23.21
CA SER A 457 26.33 1.90 -23.60
C SER A 457 26.19 2.03 -25.13
N THR A 458 26.98 1.26 -25.89
CA THR A 458 26.98 1.24 -27.35
C THR A 458 26.90 -0.20 -27.85
N PRO A 459 26.33 -0.44 -29.05
CA PRO A 459 26.35 -1.75 -29.67
C PRO A 459 27.79 -2.19 -29.93
N GLU A 460 28.12 -3.41 -29.52
CA GLU A 460 29.41 -4.08 -29.78
C GLU A 460 29.14 -5.47 -30.39
N PRO A 461 30.08 -6.04 -31.17
CA PRO A 461 29.98 -7.42 -31.62
C PRO A 461 29.78 -8.38 -30.44
N LYS A 462 28.91 -9.39 -30.63
CA LYS A 462 28.55 -10.37 -29.59
C LYS A 462 27.92 -9.74 -28.33
N CYS A 463 27.21 -8.62 -28.47
CA CYS A 463 26.33 -8.08 -27.45
C CYS A 463 24.87 -8.07 -27.93
N LEU A 464 23.93 -8.27 -27.01
CA LEU A 464 22.49 -8.19 -27.27
C LEU A 464 21.90 -6.90 -26.68
N PRO A 465 20.90 -6.28 -27.34
CA PRO A 465 20.07 -5.24 -26.74
C PRO A 465 19.50 -5.69 -25.39
N LEU A 466 19.61 -4.85 -24.37
CA LEU A 466 19.00 -5.08 -23.06
C LEU A 466 17.66 -4.33 -22.97
N ILE A 467 16.58 -5.09 -22.86
CA ILE A 467 15.21 -4.57 -22.79
C ILE A 467 14.86 -4.19 -21.34
N GLU A 468 14.37 -2.97 -21.16
CA GLU A 468 13.88 -2.44 -19.89
C GLU A 468 12.35 -2.35 -19.84
N GLY A 469 11.76 -2.35 -18.63
CA GLY A 469 10.30 -2.31 -18.44
C GLY A 469 9.60 -1.16 -19.15
N ARG A 470 10.24 0.01 -19.21
CA ARG A 470 9.71 1.20 -19.89
C ARG A 470 9.55 1.03 -21.41
N MET A 471 10.20 0.04 -22.02
CA MET A 471 10.12 -0.25 -23.45
C MET A 471 8.94 -1.16 -23.80
N VAL A 472 8.22 -1.66 -22.79
CA VAL A 472 7.11 -2.61 -22.94
C VAL A 472 5.79 -1.89 -22.63
N GLN A 473 4.88 -1.91 -23.60
CA GLN A 473 3.49 -1.44 -23.50
C GLN A 473 2.56 -2.55 -24.02
N PRO A 474 1.22 -2.50 -23.79
CA PRO A 474 0.31 -3.53 -24.26
C PRO A 474 0.47 -3.80 -25.77
N HIS A 475 0.91 -5.02 -26.11
CA HIS A 475 1.27 -5.50 -27.45
C HIS A 475 2.45 -4.81 -28.15
N ARG A 476 3.15 -3.87 -27.50
CA ARG A 476 4.16 -3.02 -28.13
C ARG A 476 5.52 -3.16 -27.43
N LEU A 477 6.57 -3.46 -28.20
CA LEU A 477 7.95 -3.51 -27.74
C LEU A 477 8.79 -2.44 -28.45
N GLY A 478 9.56 -1.68 -27.68
CA GLY A 478 10.38 -0.59 -28.22
C GLY A 478 9.58 0.69 -28.43
N CYS A 479 8.49 0.90 -27.68
CA CYS A 479 7.69 2.11 -27.76
C CYS A 479 8.40 3.34 -27.14
N LYS A 480 9.52 3.15 -26.43
CA LYS A 480 10.36 4.24 -25.92
C LYS A 480 11.81 4.00 -26.35
N SER A 481 12.40 5.04 -26.92
CA SER A 481 13.79 5.04 -27.37
C SER A 481 14.68 5.81 -26.40
N TYR A 482 15.78 5.21 -25.99
CA TYR A 482 16.79 5.90 -25.18
C TYR A 482 17.43 7.05 -25.98
N VAL A 483 17.68 8.18 -25.32
CA VAL A 483 18.34 9.35 -25.90
C VAL A 483 19.66 9.64 -25.18
N SER A 484 19.61 9.84 -23.86
CA SER A 484 20.78 10.21 -23.05
C SER A 484 20.52 10.06 -21.55
N GLY A 485 21.55 10.25 -20.71
CA GLY A 485 21.45 10.27 -19.25
C GLY A 485 21.39 8.89 -18.58
N GLU A 486 21.41 8.84 -17.25
CA GLU A 486 21.37 7.59 -16.49
C GLU A 486 20.39 7.65 -15.31
N GLY A 487 19.97 6.48 -14.83
CA GLY A 487 19.08 6.39 -13.67
C GLY A 487 17.80 7.20 -13.83
N ARG A 488 17.53 8.11 -12.89
CA ARG A 488 16.34 8.98 -12.90
C ARG A 488 16.42 10.16 -13.86
N SER A 489 17.60 10.52 -14.35
CA SER A 489 17.79 11.59 -15.35
C SER A 489 17.86 11.06 -16.79
N ALA A 490 17.69 9.75 -16.98
CA ALA A 490 17.66 9.15 -18.31
C ALA A 490 16.47 9.70 -19.13
N VAL A 491 16.79 10.26 -20.29
CA VAL A 491 15.84 10.83 -21.25
C VAL A 491 15.45 9.77 -22.26
N TRP A 492 14.14 9.60 -22.42
CA TRP A 492 13.55 8.64 -23.35
C TRP A 492 12.52 9.36 -24.22
N ARG A 493 12.57 9.08 -25.52
CA ARG A 493 11.59 9.58 -26.48
C ARG A 493 10.50 8.54 -26.69
N ASN A 494 9.25 8.94 -26.53
CA ASN A 494 8.09 8.09 -26.81
C ASN A 494 7.88 8.00 -28.34
N LEU A 495 7.62 6.80 -28.84
CA LEU A 495 7.35 6.52 -30.25
C LEU A 495 5.85 6.25 -30.43
N ALA A 496 5.26 6.89 -31.43
CA ALA A 496 3.85 6.74 -31.76
C ALA A 496 3.51 5.30 -32.17
N PRO A 497 2.26 4.84 -31.96
CA PRO A 497 1.80 3.57 -32.50
C PRO A 497 2.09 3.48 -34.01
N GLY A 498 2.67 2.37 -34.45
CA GLY A 498 3.10 2.18 -35.84
C GLY A 498 4.60 2.40 -36.10
N THR A 499 5.34 2.90 -35.10
CA THR A 499 6.77 3.25 -35.26
C THR A 499 7.68 2.66 -34.21
N SER A 500 7.22 1.69 -33.41
CA SER A 500 8.03 1.13 -32.32
C SER A 500 9.34 0.54 -32.83
N ALA A 501 10.43 0.86 -32.13
CA ALA A 501 11.78 0.45 -32.51
C ALA A 501 12.65 0.25 -31.27
N ILE A 502 13.40 -0.85 -31.24
CA ILE A 502 14.27 -1.19 -30.11
C ILE A 502 15.50 -0.28 -30.15
N ARG A 503 15.53 0.71 -29.26
CA ARG A 503 16.69 1.60 -29.02
C ARG A 503 17.01 1.58 -27.52
N PRO A 504 17.79 0.59 -27.06
CA PRO A 504 18.04 0.37 -25.65
C PRO A 504 19.07 1.37 -25.11
N GLN A 505 19.08 1.54 -23.79
CA GLN A 505 20.18 2.25 -23.12
C GLN A 505 21.43 1.38 -23.01
N PHE A 506 21.25 0.07 -22.84
CA PHE A 506 22.33 -0.86 -22.54
C PHE A 506 22.35 -2.06 -23.49
N TRP A 507 23.54 -2.63 -23.60
CA TRP A 507 23.83 -3.85 -24.34
C TRP A 507 24.57 -4.82 -23.43
N MET A 508 24.29 -6.11 -23.58
CA MET A 508 24.81 -7.17 -22.72
C MET A 508 25.69 -8.14 -23.52
N PRO A 509 26.97 -8.35 -23.15
CA PRO A 509 27.82 -9.34 -23.79
C PRO A 509 27.27 -10.77 -23.66
N LEU A 510 27.31 -11.55 -24.73
CA LEU A 510 26.83 -12.95 -24.71
C LEU A 510 27.53 -13.82 -23.66
N ARG A 511 28.82 -13.58 -23.42
CA ARG A 511 29.65 -14.34 -22.47
C ARG A 511 29.28 -14.14 -20.99
N THR A 512 28.51 -13.11 -20.67
CA THR A 512 28.09 -12.79 -19.28
C THR A 512 26.67 -13.25 -19.00
N LEU A 513 25.96 -13.78 -20.00
CA LEU A 513 24.62 -14.33 -19.82
C LEU A 513 24.70 -15.71 -19.17
N SER A 514 23.71 -16.00 -18.31
CA SER A 514 23.49 -17.38 -17.85
C SER A 514 23.09 -18.27 -19.03
N ALA A 515 23.25 -19.58 -18.88
CA ALA A 515 22.85 -20.55 -19.90
C ALA A 515 21.36 -20.41 -20.27
N GLU A 516 20.50 -20.18 -19.28
CA GLU A 516 19.06 -19.99 -19.49
C GLU A 516 18.75 -18.67 -20.21
N ALA A 517 19.39 -17.55 -19.83
CA ALA A 517 19.22 -16.28 -20.53
C ALA A 517 19.70 -16.35 -21.99
N LEU A 518 20.79 -17.06 -22.24
CA LEU A 518 21.32 -17.29 -23.59
C LEU A 518 20.42 -18.21 -24.43
N LYS A 519 19.78 -19.20 -23.82
CA LYS A 519 18.79 -20.07 -24.48
C LYS A 519 17.56 -19.26 -24.86
N ARG A 520 16.99 -18.49 -23.92
CA ARG A 520 15.79 -17.68 -24.15
C ARG A 520 15.99 -16.55 -25.16
N SER A 521 17.18 -15.95 -25.22
CA SER A 521 17.47 -14.89 -26.18
C SER A 521 17.52 -15.37 -27.64
N LYS A 522 17.51 -16.69 -27.89
CA LYS A 522 17.50 -17.30 -29.23
C LYS A 522 16.10 -17.67 -29.71
N MET A 523 15.05 -17.35 -28.97
CA MET A 523 13.67 -17.66 -29.34
C MET A 523 12.71 -16.51 -29.05
N PRO A 524 11.62 -16.38 -29.84
CA PRO A 524 10.50 -15.55 -29.47
C PRO A 524 9.87 -16.02 -28.15
N ARG A 525 9.49 -15.07 -27.30
CA ARG A 525 8.87 -15.34 -25.98
C ARG A 525 8.05 -14.15 -25.55
N VAL A 526 7.20 -14.30 -24.54
CA VAL A 526 6.47 -13.15 -23.99
C VAL A 526 7.29 -12.47 -22.92
N GLY A 527 7.18 -11.15 -22.79
CA GLY A 527 7.75 -10.37 -21.70
C GLY A 527 6.77 -9.32 -21.22
N PHE A 528 6.78 -9.04 -19.92
CA PHE A 528 5.88 -8.04 -19.32
C PHE A 528 6.63 -7.09 -18.40
N CYS A 529 6.19 -5.83 -18.31
CA CYS A 529 6.71 -4.89 -17.34
C CYS A 529 6.19 -5.28 -15.94
N ASP A 530 7.08 -5.69 -15.04
CA ASP A 530 6.66 -6.08 -13.68
C ASP A 530 6.31 -4.88 -12.79
N ILE A 531 6.69 -3.65 -13.17
CA ILE A 531 6.41 -2.43 -12.41
C ILE A 531 5.03 -1.90 -12.74
N THR A 532 4.21 -1.72 -11.71
CA THR A 532 2.85 -1.23 -11.83
C THR A 532 2.46 -0.31 -10.67
N GLY A 533 1.23 0.18 -10.64
CA GLY A 533 0.72 1.00 -9.54
C GLY A 533 -0.70 1.47 -9.77
N GLN A 534 -1.36 1.93 -8.70
CA GLN A 534 -2.73 2.44 -8.75
C GLN A 534 -2.90 3.72 -9.57
N THR A 535 -1.80 4.46 -9.76
CA THR A 535 -1.76 5.67 -10.58
C THR A 535 -1.48 5.38 -12.05
N ASN A 536 -1.30 4.11 -12.44
CA ASN A 536 -1.08 3.73 -13.83
C ASN A 536 -2.42 3.52 -14.54
N GLU A 537 -2.47 3.88 -15.82
CA GLU A 537 -3.61 3.62 -16.69
C GLU A 537 -3.91 2.12 -16.84
N ARG A 538 -2.86 1.30 -16.87
CA ARG A 538 -2.92 -0.15 -17.01
C ARG A 538 -2.07 -0.81 -15.93
N SER A 539 -2.55 -1.92 -15.38
CA SER A 539 -1.78 -2.71 -14.42
C SER A 539 -0.89 -3.74 -15.08
N MET A 540 -1.31 -4.29 -16.22
CA MET A 540 -0.55 -5.25 -17.01
C MET A 540 -0.10 -4.63 -18.34
N MET A 541 1.16 -4.83 -18.68
CA MET A 541 1.75 -4.39 -19.95
C MET A 541 2.69 -5.48 -20.44
N ALA A 542 2.25 -6.23 -21.46
CA ALA A 542 3.02 -7.31 -22.04
C ALA A 542 3.20 -7.14 -23.55
N ALA A 543 4.29 -7.66 -24.08
CA ALA A 543 4.58 -7.68 -25.51
C ALA A 543 5.32 -8.96 -25.91
N MET A 544 5.30 -9.25 -27.22
CA MET A 544 6.14 -10.30 -27.79
C MET A 544 7.59 -9.81 -27.84
N ILE A 545 8.50 -10.56 -27.22
CA ILE A 545 9.95 -10.35 -27.24
C ILE A 545 10.53 -11.22 -28.37
N PRO A 546 11.20 -10.63 -29.37
CA PRO A 546 11.84 -11.39 -30.43
C PRO A 546 13.08 -12.13 -29.92
N ASP A 547 13.64 -13.02 -30.74
CA ASP A 547 15.02 -13.46 -30.58
C ASP A 547 16.00 -12.30 -30.81
N GLY A 548 17.26 -12.50 -30.44
CA GLY A 548 18.33 -11.51 -30.62
C GLY A 548 18.31 -10.38 -29.58
N VAL A 549 17.52 -10.49 -28.50
CA VAL A 549 17.49 -9.54 -27.38
C VAL A 549 17.44 -10.25 -26.03
N VAL A 550 17.87 -9.56 -24.96
CA VAL A 550 17.79 -10.05 -23.58
C VAL A 550 17.03 -9.05 -22.70
N CYS A 551 16.34 -9.54 -21.68
CA CYS A 551 15.49 -8.74 -20.80
C CYS A 551 16.12 -8.49 -19.42
N GLY A 552 16.01 -7.26 -18.92
CA GLY A 552 16.32 -6.97 -17.53
C GLY A 552 15.29 -7.58 -16.58
N ASN A 553 15.60 -7.67 -15.28
CA ASN A 553 14.74 -8.28 -14.26
C ASN A 553 13.38 -7.60 -14.05
N LYS A 554 13.19 -6.41 -14.64
CA LYS A 554 11.92 -5.67 -14.70
C LYS A 554 11.09 -5.95 -15.95
N VAL A 555 11.59 -6.84 -16.81
CA VAL A 555 10.86 -7.49 -17.90
C VAL A 555 10.99 -9.01 -17.76
N PRO A 556 10.33 -9.64 -16.78
CA PRO A 556 10.29 -11.09 -16.73
C PRO A 556 9.78 -11.68 -18.04
N THR A 557 10.42 -12.76 -18.50
CA THR A 557 9.98 -13.47 -19.69
C THR A 557 9.23 -14.75 -19.35
N VAL A 558 8.27 -15.10 -20.19
CA VAL A 558 7.33 -16.19 -19.99
C VAL A 558 7.38 -17.13 -21.19
N THR A 559 7.49 -18.43 -20.91
CA THR A 559 7.35 -19.53 -21.86
C THR A 559 6.30 -20.52 -21.34
N PHE A 560 5.77 -21.37 -22.22
CA PHE A 560 4.71 -22.33 -21.92
C PHE A 560 5.25 -23.74 -22.19
N PRO A 561 5.82 -24.43 -21.20
CA PRO A 561 6.52 -25.70 -21.43
C PRO A 561 5.60 -26.81 -21.96
N ASN A 562 4.33 -26.82 -21.58
CA ASN A 562 3.36 -27.83 -22.03
C ASN A 562 2.80 -27.55 -23.43
N ASP A 563 2.95 -26.33 -23.91
CA ASP A 563 2.49 -25.88 -25.24
C ASP A 563 3.44 -24.80 -25.75
N PRO A 564 4.61 -25.19 -26.30
CA PRO A 564 5.65 -24.26 -26.73
C PRO A 564 5.32 -23.53 -28.04
N THR A 565 4.08 -23.60 -28.52
CA THR A 565 3.65 -22.95 -29.76
C THR A 565 3.64 -21.43 -29.63
N GLN A 566 3.84 -20.73 -30.76
CA GLN A 566 3.73 -19.28 -30.79
C GLN A 566 2.28 -18.83 -30.58
N GLU A 567 1.33 -19.63 -31.02
CA GLU A 567 -0.11 -19.46 -30.86
C GLU A 567 -0.48 -19.34 -29.38
N ARG A 568 0.02 -20.24 -28.51
CA ARG A 568 -0.20 -20.15 -27.07
C ARG A 568 0.31 -18.83 -26.48
N ALA A 569 1.52 -18.43 -26.86
CA ALA A 569 2.11 -17.18 -26.41
C ALA A 569 1.30 -15.95 -26.85
N LEU A 570 0.83 -15.93 -28.10
CA LEU A 570 0.00 -14.85 -28.65
C LEU A 570 -1.40 -14.81 -28.02
N LEU A 571 -1.99 -15.97 -27.73
CA LEU A 571 -3.28 -16.05 -27.04
C LEU A 571 -3.16 -15.50 -25.62
N TRP A 572 -2.14 -15.94 -24.86
CA TRP A 572 -1.86 -15.40 -23.54
C TRP A 572 -1.66 -13.88 -23.59
N LEU A 573 -0.91 -13.39 -24.57
CA LEU A 573 -0.64 -11.96 -24.76
C LEU A 573 -1.94 -11.15 -24.99
N SER A 574 -2.88 -11.67 -25.76
CA SER A 574 -4.21 -11.07 -25.95
C SER A 574 -5.04 -11.06 -24.67
N ILE A 575 -5.00 -12.14 -23.88
CA ILE A 575 -5.75 -12.22 -22.62
C ILE A 575 -5.19 -11.21 -21.61
N VAL A 576 -3.89 -11.22 -21.34
CA VAL A 576 -3.34 -10.44 -20.22
C VAL A 576 -3.29 -8.93 -20.48
N ASN A 577 -3.29 -8.51 -21.75
CA ASN A 577 -3.39 -7.10 -22.12
C ASN A 577 -4.84 -6.61 -22.19
N SER A 578 -5.82 -7.47 -21.94
CA SER A 578 -7.23 -7.09 -21.97
C SER A 578 -7.66 -6.30 -20.72
N LEU A 579 -8.66 -5.42 -20.85
CA LEU A 579 -9.25 -4.71 -19.71
C LEU A 579 -9.88 -5.65 -18.65
N PRO A 580 -10.61 -6.74 -19.02
CA PRO A 580 -11.11 -7.69 -18.03
C PRO A 580 -10.02 -8.34 -17.17
N PHE A 581 -8.91 -8.79 -17.80
CA PHE A 581 -7.80 -9.37 -17.05
C PHE A 581 -7.11 -8.31 -16.16
N ASP A 582 -6.88 -7.11 -16.69
CA ASP A 582 -6.29 -6.00 -15.94
C ASP A 582 -7.14 -5.63 -14.72
N TRP A 583 -8.48 -5.67 -14.84
CA TRP A 583 -9.41 -5.44 -13.73
C TRP A 583 -9.28 -6.49 -12.62
N LEU A 584 -9.13 -7.78 -12.96
CA LEU A 584 -8.85 -8.85 -11.99
C LEU A 584 -7.51 -8.62 -11.29
N LEU A 585 -6.46 -8.35 -12.06
CA LEU A 585 -5.12 -8.10 -11.53
C LEU A 585 -5.12 -6.90 -10.56
N ARG A 586 -5.86 -5.83 -10.88
CA ARG A 586 -6.04 -4.65 -10.03
C ARG A 586 -6.65 -4.94 -8.65
N ARG A 587 -7.39 -6.04 -8.50
CA ARG A 587 -7.93 -6.44 -7.19
C ARG A 587 -6.84 -6.92 -6.24
N VAL A 588 -5.70 -7.38 -6.77
CA VAL A 588 -4.74 -8.18 -6.00
C VAL A 588 -3.31 -7.62 -6.06
N VAL A 589 -3.01 -6.77 -7.04
CA VAL A 589 -1.69 -6.18 -7.24
C VAL A 589 -1.52 -4.86 -6.48
N THR A 590 -0.28 -4.55 -6.11
CA THR A 590 0.10 -3.26 -5.51
C THR A 590 0.95 -2.43 -6.47
N THR A 591 2.27 -2.62 -6.42
CA THR A 591 3.26 -1.85 -7.19
C THR A 591 4.11 -2.74 -8.09
N THR A 592 4.00 -4.06 -7.94
CA THR A 592 4.76 -5.02 -8.74
C THR A 592 3.90 -6.22 -9.06
N VAL A 593 3.89 -6.64 -10.32
CA VAL A 593 3.30 -7.89 -10.80
C VAL A 593 4.30 -9.03 -10.51
N ASN A 594 4.32 -9.49 -9.27
CA ASN A 594 5.12 -10.66 -8.89
C ASN A 594 4.51 -11.95 -9.45
N TYR A 595 5.31 -13.00 -9.61
CA TYR A 595 4.86 -14.27 -10.22
C TYR A 595 3.69 -14.90 -9.47
N PHE A 596 3.76 -14.97 -8.13
CA PHE A 596 2.65 -15.49 -7.34
C PHE A 596 1.36 -14.68 -7.49
N VAL A 597 1.45 -13.36 -7.70
CA VAL A 597 0.26 -12.53 -7.95
C VAL A 597 -0.33 -12.88 -9.30
N LEU A 598 0.51 -12.99 -10.34
CA LEU A 598 0.08 -13.32 -11.68
C LEU A 598 -0.52 -14.74 -11.77
N LEU A 599 0.12 -15.71 -11.10
CA LEU A 599 -0.36 -17.09 -11.00
C LEU A 599 -1.67 -17.21 -10.19
N SER A 600 -1.94 -16.28 -9.26
CA SER A 600 -3.18 -16.27 -8.47
C SER A 600 -4.43 -15.76 -9.23
N VAL A 601 -4.27 -15.27 -10.47
CA VAL A 601 -5.36 -14.78 -11.32
C VAL A 601 -5.66 -15.81 -12.40
N TRP A 602 -6.90 -16.29 -12.46
CA TRP A 602 -7.26 -17.36 -13.39
C TRP A 602 -7.52 -16.78 -14.78
N LEU A 603 -7.00 -17.44 -15.81
CA LEU A 603 -7.18 -17.05 -17.22
C LEU A 603 -8.44 -17.71 -17.77
N PRO A 604 -9.16 -17.10 -18.73
CA PRO A 604 -10.36 -17.73 -19.28
C PRO A 604 -9.99 -19.05 -19.98
N ASP A 605 -10.90 -20.02 -19.95
CA ASP A 605 -10.70 -21.31 -20.61
C ASP A 605 -10.84 -21.16 -22.14
N ILE A 606 -9.74 -20.85 -22.81
CA ILE A 606 -9.68 -20.65 -24.27
C ILE A 606 -8.50 -21.43 -24.82
N GLU A 607 -8.79 -22.33 -25.77
CA GLU A 607 -7.76 -23.03 -26.54
C GLU A 607 -7.38 -22.26 -27.81
N PRO A 608 -6.11 -22.30 -28.27
CA PRO A 608 -5.64 -21.55 -29.43
C PRO A 608 -6.37 -21.89 -30.74
N ASP A 609 -6.89 -23.11 -30.89
CA ASP A 609 -7.60 -23.60 -32.07
C ASP A 609 -9.12 -23.35 -32.03
N SER A 610 -9.66 -23.00 -30.86
CA SER A 610 -11.05 -22.56 -30.71
C SER A 610 -11.33 -21.32 -31.57
N LEU A 611 -12.59 -21.08 -31.94
CA LEU A 611 -12.98 -19.88 -32.69
C LEU A 611 -12.53 -18.56 -32.02
N PRO A 612 -12.78 -18.31 -30.72
CA PRO A 612 -12.26 -17.12 -30.07
C PRO A 612 -10.73 -17.13 -29.94
N GLY A 613 -10.11 -18.29 -29.69
CA GLY A 613 -8.66 -18.43 -29.58
C GLY A 613 -7.93 -18.04 -30.86
N ARG A 614 -8.33 -18.60 -32.01
CA ARG A 614 -7.77 -18.26 -33.32
C ARG A 614 -7.87 -16.76 -33.60
N ARG A 615 -9.02 -16.16 -33.30
CA ARG A 615 -9.22 -14.72 -33.51
C ARG A 615 -8.32 -13.87 -32.59
N LEU A 616 -8.18 -14.25 -31.31
CA LEU A 616 -7.30 -13.55 -30.37
C LEU A 616 -5.81 -13.66 -30.78
N VAL A 617 -5.39 -14.81 -31.29
CA VAL A 617 -4.03 -15.03 -31.82
C VAL A 617 -3.80 -14.14 -33.05
N GLU A 618 -4.74 -14.11 -34.00
CA GLU A 618 -4.68 -13.24 -35.17
C GLU A 618 -4.61 -11.75 -34.79
N ILE A 619 -5.42 -11.32 -33.82
CA ILE A 619 -5.41 -9.95 -33.30
C ILE A 619 -4.02 -9.60 -32.78
N SER A 620 -3.44 -10.42 -31.90
CA SER A 620 -2.11 -10.12 -31.34
C SER A 620 -1.03 -10.08 -32.43
N ARG A 621 -1.08 -11.00 -33.40
CA ARG A 621 -0.16 -11.01 -34.54
C ARG A 621 -0.29 -9.73 -35.37
N LYS A 622 -1.53 -9.30 -35.66
CA LYS A 622 -1.79 -8.09 -36.43
C LYS A 622 -1.39 -6.83 -35.70
N LEU A 623 -1.64 -6.74 -34.39
CA LEU A 623 -1.20 -5.62 -33.57
C LEU A 623 0.33 -5.44 -33.61
N ALA A 624 1.08 -6.54 -33.52
CA ALA A 624 2.54 -6.50 -33.61
C ALA A 624 3.05 -6.08 -35.00
N GLU A 625 2.37 -6.48 -36.08
CA GLU A 625 2.65 -6.04 -37.45
C GLU A 625 2.37 -4.55 -37.63
N LEU A 626 1.18 -4.09 -37.19
CA LEU A 626 0.74 -2.70 -37.31
C LEU A 626 1.72 -1.74 -36.62
N ASP A 627 2.19 -2.10 -35.43
CA ASP A 627 3.07 -1.26 -34.62
C ASP A 627 4.50 -1.12 -35.19
N LYS A 628 4.88 -1.98 -36.14
CA LYS A 628 6.19 -1.98 -36.82
C LYS A 628 6.12 -1.53 -38.28
N ARG A 629 5.00 -0.96 -38.74
CA ARG A 629 4.83 -0.48 -40.13
C ARG A 629 5.80 0.64 -40.52
N GLY A 630 6.41 1.32 -39.56
CA GLY A 630 7.37 2.41 -39.80
C GLY A 630 6.73 3.73 -40.20
N ARG A 631 5.39 3.85 -40.11
CA ARG A 631 4.63 5.07 -40.39
C ARG A 631 3.55 5.29 -39.34
N VAL A 632 3.29 6.55 -39.00
CA VAL A 632 2.15 6.94 -38.16
C VAL A 632 1.03 7.41 -39.09
N SER A 633 -0.18 6.88 -38.92
CA SER A 633 -1.38 7.44 -39.53
C SER A 633 -2.59 7.23 -38.62
N PHE A 634 -3.61 8.05 -38.80
CA PHE A 634 -4.84 7.97 -38.04
C PHE A 634 -5.52 6.60 -38.23
N ASP A 635 -5.55 6.10 -39.47
CA ASP A 635 -6.08 4.76 -39.80
C ASP A 635 -5.32 3.63 -39.11
N VAL A 636 -3.99 3.68 -39.05
CA VAL A 636 -3.19 2.66 -38.36
C VAL A 636 -3.52 2.66 -36.86
N CYS A 637 -3.66 3.85 -36.27
CA CYS A 637 -4.05 3.98 -34.87
C CYS A 637 -5.43 3.37 -34.63
N TRP A 638 -6.43 3.70 -35.46
CA TRP A 638 -7.78 3.15 -35.32
C TRP A 638 -7.89 1.65 -35.61
N GLN A 639 -7.10 1.11 -36.55
CA GLN A 639 -6.98 -0.35 -36.71
C GLN A 639 -6.47 -1.01 -35.42
N ILE A 640 -5.49 -0.40 -34.73
CA ILE A 640 -4.99 -0.88 -33.44
C ILE A 640 -6.08 -0.81 -32.36
N THR A 641 -6.86 0.29 -32.30
CA THR A 641 -7.90 0.47 -31.27
C THR A 641 -9.04 -0.54 -31.43
N GLU A 642 -9.51 -0.77 -32.65
CA GLU A 642 -10.60 -1.70 -32.95
C GLU A 642 -10.23 -3.14 -32.61
N LEU A 643 -9.00 -3.55 -32.98
CA LEU A 643 -8.48 -4.88 -32.65
C LEU A 643 -8.38 -5.09 -31.13
N ARG A 644 -7.95 -4.06 -30.38
CA ARG A 644 -7.89 -4.12 -28.90
C ARG A 644 -9.28 -4.19 -28.29
N ALA A 645 -10.24 -3.40 -28.77
CA ALA A 645 -11.62 -3.46 -28.32
C ALA A 645 -12.27 -4.83 -28.61
N GLU A 646 -11.99 -5.42 -29.78
CA GLU A 646 -12.47 -6.76 -30.11
C GLU A 646 -11.87 -7.81 -29.16
N ALA A 647 -10.56 -7.76 -28.88
CA ALA A 647 -9.93 -8.67 -27.93
C ALA A 647 -10.54 -8.55 -26.53
N ASP A 648 -10.76 -7.34 -26.03
CA ASP A 648 -11.41 -7.10 -24.74
C ASP A 648 -12.80 -7.73 -24.66
N VAL A 649 -13.61 -7.58 -25.71
CA VAL A 649 -14.96 -8.18 -25.77
C VAL A 649 -14.90 -9.70 -25.81
N LEU A 650 -13.97 -10.29 -26.57
CA LEU A 650 -13.81 -11.74 -26.65
C LEU A 650 -13.37 -12.32 -25.30
N VAL A 651 -12.41 -11.68 -24.62
CA VAL A 651 -11.94 -12.11 -23.29
C VAL A 651 -13.03 -11.92 -22.24
N ALA A 652 -13.75 -10.80 -22.26
CA ALA A 652 -14.90 -10.59 -21.37
C ALA A 652 -15.98 -11.65 -21.56
N THR A 653 -16.27 -12.00 -22.82
CA THR A 653 -17.26 -13.05 -23.14
C THR A 653 -16.81 -14.41 -22.61
N ALA A 654 -15.52 -14.74 -22.72
CA ALA A 654 -14.98 -16.01 -22.22
C ALA A 654 -15.03 -16.12 -20.68
N TYR A 655 -14.88 -14.99 -19.96
CA TYR A 655 -15.15 -14.93 -18.52
C TYR A 655 -16.65 -14.92 -18.15
N GLY A 656 -17.54 -15.04 -19.14
CA GLY A 656 -18.99 -14.99 -18.96
C GLY A 656 -19.54 -13.60 -18.63
N CYS A 657 -18.76 -12.52 -18.76
CA CYS A 657 -19.16 -11.16 -18.41
C CYS A 657 -20.38 -10.68 -19.21
N THR A 658 -21.09 -9.70 -18.64
CA THR A 658 -22.19 -8.97 -19.26
C THR A 658 -21.77 -7.53 -19.59
N GLU A 659 -22.62 -6.79 -20.31
CA GLU A 659 -22.39 -5.36 -20.52
C GLU A 659 -22.34 -4.58 -19.20
N ALA A 660 -23.19 -4.94 -18.23
CA ALA A 660 -23.19 -4.32 -16.91
C ALA A 660 -21.87 -4.57 -16.16
N ASP A 661 -21.29 -5.77 -16.32
CA ASP A 661 -19.97 -6.11 -15.77
C ASP A 661 -18.88 -5.23 -16.41
N LEU A 662 -18.90 -5.03 -17.74
CA LEU A 662 -17.97 -4.13 -18.43
C LEU A 662 -18.08 -2.69 -17.91
N ARG A 663 -19.31 -2.18 -17.76
CA ARG A 663 -19.55 -0.83 -17.20
C ARG A 663 -19.04 -0.72 -15.77
N LEU A 664 -19.17 -1.78 -14.97
CA LEU A 664 -18.62 -1.83 -13.62
C LEU A 664 -17.08 -1.80 -13.64
N MET A 665 -16.44 -2.61 -14.49
CA MET A 665 -14.97 -2.64 -14.63
C MET A 665 -14.39 -1.29 -15.05
N LEU A 666 -15.00 -0.63 -16.03
CA LEU A 666 -14.52 0.64 -16.59
C LEU A 666 -14.41 1.76 -15.53
N ARG A 667 -15.16 1.68 -14.42
CA ARG A 667 -15.05 2.64 -13.30
C ARG A 667 -13.66 2.63 -12.63
N ASP A 668 -12.93 1.52 -12.74
CA ASP A 668 -11.60 1.36 -12.17
C ASP A 668 -10.46 1.75 -13.13
N PHE A 669 -10.81 2.31 -14.29
CA PHE A 669 -9.86 2.84 -15.27
C PHE A 669 -10.03 4.36 -15.49
N PRO A 670 -10.05 5.19 -14.43
CA PRO A 670 -10.37 6.61 -14.54
C PRO A 670 -9.33 7.44 -15.30
N LEU A 671 -8.16 6.87 -15.57
CA LEU A 671 -7.04 7.51 -16.28
C LEU A 671 -7.01 7.17 -17.78
N LEU A 672 -7.86 6.25 -18.26
CA LEU A 672 -7.98 6.01 -19.69
C LEU A 672 -8.36 7.31 -20.41
N ASP A 673 -7.91 7.41 -21.67
CA ASP A 673 -8.18 8.53 -22.56
C ASP A 673 -7.69 9.90 -22.09
N ARG A 674 -6.86 9.96 -21.04
CA ARG A 674 -6.22 11.21 -20.62
C ARG A 674 -5.35 11.75 -21.77
N GLY A 675 -5.56 13.01 -22.15
CA GLY A 675 -4.89 13.64 -23.30
C GLY A 675 -5.57 13.37 -24.65
N GLN A 676 -6.73 12.72 -24.65
CA GLN A 676 -7.62 12.64 -25.81
C GLN A 676 -8.67 13.77 -25.79
N PRO A 677 -9.08 14.29 -26.95
CA PRO A 677 -10.22 15.21 -27.08
C PRO A 677 -11.49 14.63 -26.43
N SER A 678 -12.20 15.46 -25.68
CA SER A 678 -13.53 15.14 -25.14
C SER A 678 -14.64 15.63 -26.08
N LEU A 679 -15.81 14.99 -25.99
CA LEU A 679 -17.00 15.48 -26.69
C LEU A 679 -17.46 16.82 -26.07
N PRO A 680 -18.15 17.68 -26.84
CA PRO A 680 -18.67 18.95 -26.34
C PRO A 680 -19.52 18.76 -25.08
N GLY A 681 -19.24 19.54 -24.03
CA GLY A 681 -19.94 19.47 -22.75
C GLY A 681 -19.42 18.41 -21.76
N GLU A 682 -18.43 17.59 -22.15
CA GLU A 682 -17.84 16.58 -21.28
C GLU A 682 -16.47 17.01 -20.73
N GLU A 683 -16.25 16.80 -19.44
CA GLU A 683 -14.99 17.15 -18.76
C GLU A 683 -13.78 16.31 -19.20
N ARG A 684 -14.03 15.10 -19.72
CA ARG A 684 -12.99 14.15 -20.13
C ARG A 684 -13.45 13.29 -21.29
N SER A 685 -12.50 12.79 -22.06
CA SER A 685 -12.76 11.83 -23.12
C SER A 685 -13.18 10.47 -22.56
N THR A 686 -14.11 9.80 -23.24
CA THR A 686 -14.59 8.44 -22.93
C THR A 686 -14.44 7.50 -24.12
N VAL A 687 -13.68 7.89 -25.14
CA VAL A 687 -13.62 7.21 -26.45
C VAL A 687 -13.28 5.71 -26.34
N THR A 688 -12.45 5.28 -25.39
CA THR A 688 -12.18 3.85 -25.13
C THR A 688 -13.40 3.13 -24.58
N SER A 689 -14.08 3.75 -23.61
CA SER A 689 -15.29 3.16 -23.01
C SER A 689 -16.41 3.06 -24.02
N ASP A 690 -16.61 4.10 -24.82
CA ASP A 690 -17.61 4.13 -25.89
C ASP A 690 -17.31 3.08 -26.96
N LEU A 691 -16.04 2.96 -27.39
CA LEU A 691 -15.63 1.95 -28.36
C LEU A 691 -15.85 0.53 -27.85
N LEU A 692 -15.50 0.25 -26.61
CA LEU A 692 -15.66 -1.07 -26.01
C LEU A 692 -17.15 -1.47 -25.93
N LEU A 693 -18.00 -0.56 -25.45
CA LEU A 693 -19.45 -0.80 -25.30
C LEU A 693 -20.16 -0.89 -26.66
N SER A 694 -19.76 -0.07 -27.63
CA SER A 694 -20.23 -0.17 -29.02
C SER A 694 -19.84 -1.52 -29.65
N THR A 695 -18.58 -1.95 -29.46
CA THR A 695 -18.08 -3.23 -29.95
C THR A 695 -18.84 -4.40 -29.32
N TRP A 696 -19.13 -4.34 -28.02
CA TRP A 696 -19.96 -5.32 -27.32
C TRP A 696 -21.36 -5.44 -27.93
N ALA A 697 -22.05 -4.30 -28.10
CA ALA A 697 -23.40 -4.26 -28.65
C ALA A 697 -23.45 -4.79 -30.10
N ARG A 698 -22.49 -4.39 -30.94
CA ARG A 698 -22.36 -4.87 -32.33
C ARG A 698 -22.23 -6.39 -32.39
N ARG A 699 -21.40 -7.00 -31.53
CA ARG A 699 -21.27 -8.47 -31.47
C ARG A 699 -22.54 -9.17 -30.98
N LYS A 700 -23.36 -8.50 -30.17
CA LYS A 700 -24.69 -8.98 -29.76
C LYS A 700 -25.80 -8.60 -30.75
N ARG A 701 -25.45 -8.04 -31.93
CA ARG A 701 -26.38 -7.58 -32.97
C ARG A 701 -27.41 -6.56 -32.44
N ARG A 702 -26.96 -5.66 -31.56
CA ARG A 702 -27.76 -4.58 -30.96
C ARG A 702 -27.24 -3.23 -31.42
N GLN A 703 -28.14 -2.26 -31.57
CA GLN A 703 -27.78 -0.86 -31.72
C GLN A 703 -27.24 -0.31 -30.39
N SER A 704 -26.36 0.70 -30.47
CA SER A 704 -25.77 1.35 -29.31
C SER A 704 -25.50 2.82 -29.62
N GLU A 705 -25.99 3.70 -28.75
CA GLU A 705 -25.67 5.14 -28.77
C GLU A 705 -24.16 5.40 -28.66
N ASN A 706 -23.40 4.46 -28.07
CA ASN A 706 -21.94 4.57 -28.00
C ASN A 706 -21.30 4.55 -29.40
N ALA A 707 -21.94 3.99 -30.42
CA ALA A 707 -21.41 4.00 -31.80
C ALA A 707 -21.37 5.43 -32.38
N GLU A 708 -22.40 6.23 -32.13
CA GLU A 708 -22.46 7.64 -32.56
C GLU A 708 -21.43 8.47 -31.80
N ARG A 709 -21.29 8.23 -30.48
CA ARG A 709 -20.26 8.86 -29.64
C ARG A 709 -18.84 8.56 -30.13
N VAL A 710 -18.56 7.32 -30.54
CA VAL A 710 -17.26 6.94 -31.14
C VAL A 710 -17.01 7.71 -32.42
N SER A 711 -18.01 7.81 -33.31
CA SER A 711 -17.87 8.56 -34.57
C SER A 711 -17.58 10.04 -34.33
N ALA A 712 -18.33 10.68 -33.41
CA ALA A 712 -18.10 12.07 -33.03
C ALA A 712 -16.71 12.27 -32.38
N ALA A 713 -16.28 11.37 -31.49
CA ALA A 713 -14.96 11.46 -30.87
C ALA A 713 -13.83 11.26 -31.91
N MET A 714 -14.03 10.35 -32.87
CA MET A 714 -13.11 10.12 -33.97
C MET A 714 -12.95 11.38 -34.81
N GLN A 715 -14.04 12.07 -35.17
CA GLN A 715 -14.02 13.35 -35.90
C GLN A 715 -13.28 14.49 -35.16
N LEU A 716 -13.22 14.42 -33.82
CA LEU A 716 -12.42 15.34 -33.02
C LEU A 716 -10.94 14.93 -32.92
N GLY A 717 -10.53 13.86 -33.59
CA GLY A 717 -9.16 13.32 -33.55
C GLY A 717 -8.84 12.50 -32.30
N ALA A 718 -9.86 12.03 -31.57
CA ALA A 718 -9.65 11.14 -30.42
C ALA A 718 -9.28 9.72 -30.87
N ILE A 719 -8.36 9.10 -30.12
CA ILE A 719 -7.87 7.74 -30.38
C ILE A 719 -8.01 6.94 -29.09
N ALA A 720 -8.90 5.94 -29.11
CA ALA A 720 -9.08 5.01 -28.00
C ALA A 720 -7.80 4.22 -27.70
N TYR A 721 -7.67 3.72 -26.46
CA TYR A 721 -6.57 2.89 -25.98
C TYR A 721 -5.15 3.50 -26.11
N LEU A 722 -5.04 4.77 -26.52
CA LEU A 722 -3.78 5.47 -26.60
C LEU A 722 -3.43 6.03 -25.22
N SER A 723 -2.35 5.50 -24.62
CA SER A 723 -1.91 5.96 -23.31
C SER A 723 -1.51 7.43 -23.32
N SER A 724 -1.78 8.15 -22.23
CA SER A 724 -1.50 9.59 -22.14
C SER A 724 -0.05 9.95 -22.40
N GLU A 725 0.89 9.04 -22.11
CA GLU A 725 2.31 9.27 -22.40
C GLU A 725 2.61 9.35 -23.91
N PHE A 726 1.76 8.78 -24.76
CA PHE A 726 1.89 8.83 -26.22
C PHE A 726 0.94 9.84 -26.87
N ALA A 727 0.06 10.51 -26.10
CA ALA A 727 -0.92 11.44 -26.67
C ALA A 727 -0.25 12.59 -27.46
N GLY A 728 0.91 13.07 -27.02
CA GLY A 728 1.67 14.10 -27.75
C GLY A 728 2.39 13.61 -29.00
N THR A 729 2.53 12.29 -29.20
CA THR A 729 3.24 11.71 -30.37
C THR A 729 2.39 11.66 -31.63
N ILE A 730 1.10 11.99 -31.52
CA ILE A 730 0.13 11.93 -32.62
C ILE A 730 -0.44 13.32 -32.98
N SER A 731 0.09 14.41 -32.41
CA SER A 731 -0.42 15.76 -32.64
C SER A 731 -0.40 16.14 -34.12
N GLU A 732 0.72 15.90 -34.82
CA GLU A 732 0.87 16.15 -36.26
C GLU A 732 -0.11 15.32 -37.10
N VAL A 733 -0.42 14.09 -36.66
CA VAL A 733 -1.40 13.21 -37.33
C VAL A 733 -2.83 13.69 -37.11
N ARG A 734 -3.13 14.32 -35.96
CA ARG A 734 -4.43 14.95 -35.71
C ARG A 734 -4.60 16.20 -36.58
N GLU A 735 -3.57 17.03 -36.66
CA GLU A 735 -3.58 18.24 -37.49
C GLU A 735 -3.72 17.92 -38.98
N ALA A 736 -3.00 16.91 -39.49
CA ALA A 736 -3.09 16.51 -40.90
C ALA A 736 -4.42 15.83 -41.30
N ALA A 737 -5.21 15.33 -40.33
CA ALA A 737 -6.49 14.67 -40.59
C ALA A 737 -7.69 15.63 -40.51
N TYR A 738 -7.55 16.77 -39.82
CA TYR A 738 -8.65 17.68 -39.48
C TYR A 738 -8.34 19.18 -39.66
N GLY A 739 -7.10 19.53 -40.03
CA GLY A 739 -6.73 20.85 -40.56
C GLY A 739 -6.75 20.82 -42.09
#